data_AF-A0A3M2BEB7-F1
#
_entry.id   AF-A0A3M2BEB7-F1
#
_cell.length_a   1.000
_cell.length_b   1.000
_cell.length_c   1.000
_cell.angle_alpha   90.00
_cell.angle_beta   90.00
_cell.angle_gamma   90.00
#
_symmetry.space_group_name_H-M   'P 1'
#
loop_
_entity.id
_entity.type
_entity.pdbx_description
1 polymer ?
#
loop_
_entity_poly.entity_id
_entity_poly.type
_entity_poly.pdbx_seq_one_letter_code
_entity_poly.pdbx_strand_id
1 'polypeptide(L)'
;MTRARVSTYKYTVGHNSGLPNIQAAIDRIAEDLRASPPVEQDFTITVGRGVYPAFNIPQGALSVLHGTEKRLIIRSAGEFFPIVDGLATPKGTYIGADIQSNNPNVTIEGLRFQNFSVGIRFSTNSHKPELKRVISANNKNTNILIEQCQRPVVVNSIIVNGDYGAVIRLCKDITFLHNSVFLNGSLGSAEAGLWLQLANNYGNGLSDTGKLVFLGNIVWNTSGPALILFQEDLEDNAVVSNYNNIVRSRDYTIGIEKKKHVPNNPRERRKIASLREWRSLGIKSNPGNTLLDKDSISADPKFLATLKSKDGKAALRIDLTLFQNSPVLGLVPSFYFDATQASTWLPSFFDPNDISTDILLAKRQKDGTAAGANDKRSNAGYFGQDIFISPRDLNPDKDCKVDPYVDLIDLGLDIAFPKITPGYFYSHEREYYLYARKMCRTIGECAKTTFKLPARISSLKPIKVLVAGKTIKDPRYIDIIGDLFVLYHFDLGIQTPQEEVEIECYTQTWDNNAREFKYFPVYYRFRIQDGLTEFFLPEDYKPVGPVVITDDRVSLLDPEDMAHREFSVTWDYDEQKARIEFAQNSNLISNAQFDSIFGTGQTPLCWASQNATVHTGTFFGEYSPVMGDYACNVGTGGYIHQIVPVTSGEYSVSWHSLFTSGQSYSGVTGKTGSYLLEFYDRNYDIVGVQYTGEFVSSDTNWNRFYVTFGSQDPLTGETLTGHYPLVSLGNTPEFPEGAAYMLVRLNNESDSDMWVDAVQAEQTPRPTPYHRRFHLQELTIEYETSDEGFFIDTRQALAPVRNILNQGFLYIPEIPASIYDGPRNTTTTTLYEYRWTNGRANVMPWARLFGKDKLRNKSVFNPSPQPPNPRIQMVHQTSIPTQITISPEFPTARQGDTNGVGFQVYVSDEVSNPLAGGDCFVSISDPRGRFPGWLHTRVYGAKQQLLSVVYVKLDNTGAGQIIWVPPDQSTVAYSGPIPRPSKSSTKDRISSVELNYRISEEAFGSPIIIGPNGQRLKTSSDTPVRATYRPTFSRGISTIHLRYPPTPGSVRVFARGRWLQETLFDNPDSTQFFVDYPNSQIILRGEVTTAKVEYRPSWVFMNPANPYRLMFFHDKIFSNLTGDIHIGYDALLTLKVGVLYPTSSESLEKTFFAIAQNHLLRDSVNSLSWEF
;
A
#
# COMPACT_ATOMS: atom_id res chain seq x y z
N MET A 1 8.73 73.67 -15.69
CA MET A 1 8.08 72.58 -16.45
C MET A 1 8.75 71.27 -16.09
N THR A 2 8.28 70.61 -15.04
CA THR A 2 8.77 69.30 -14.59
C THR A 2 8.10 68.23 -15.45
N ARG A 3 8.88 67.53 -16.28
CA ARG A 3 8.40 66.38 -17.07
C ARG A 3 7.76 65.36 -16.13
N ALA A 4 6.45 65.16 -16.23
CA ALA A 4 5.75 64.07 -15.57
C ALA A 4 6.39 62.75 -16.01
N ARG A 5 6.97 62.00 -15.05
CA ARG A 5 7.34 60.60 -15.30
C ARG A 5 6.05 59.84 -15.57
N VAL A 6 5.91 59.32 -16.78
CA VAL A 6 4.89 58.32 -17.10
C VAL A 6 5.28 57.05 -16.33
N SER A 7 4.73 56.91 -15.14
CA SER A 7 4.96 55.74 -14.29
C SER A 7 4.19 54.56 -14.89
N THR A 8 4.91 53.59 -15.45
CA THR A 8 4.29 52.35 -15.91
C THR A 8 4.02 51.48 -14.68
N TYR A 9 2.76 51.27 -14.31
CA TYR A 9 2.36 50.50 -13.11
C TYR A 9 2.42 48.97 -13.35
N LYS A 10 3.53 48.51 -13.93
CA LYS A 10 3.79 47.10 -14.23
C LYS A 10 5.06 46.66 -13.52
N TYR A 11 4.91 45.73 -12.60
CA TYR A 11 5.98 45.20 -11.76
C TYR A 11 6.19 43.74 -12.14
N THR A 12 7.44 43.30 -12.23
CA THR A 12 7.78 41.89 -12.49
C THR A 12 8.57 41.36 -11.32
N VAL A 13 8.19 40.19 -10.82
CA VAL A 13 8.80 39.51 -9.66
C VAL A 13 9.34 38.16 -10.12
N GLY A 14 10.61 37.85 -9.85
CA GLY A 14 11.29 36.65 -10.34
C GLY A 14 12.82 36.74 -10.25
N HIS A 15 13.49 35.62 -10.48
CA HIS A 15 14.93 35.45 -10.23
C HIS A 15 15.82 36.46 -11.00
N ASN A 16 15.35 36.94 -12.16
CA ASN A 16 16.04 37.92 -13.02
C ASN A 16 15.41 39.32 -12.99
N SER A 17 14.50 39.60 -12.05
CA SER A 17 13.82 40.90 -11.94
C SER A 17 14.40 41.74 -10.80
N GLY A 18 14.27 43.07 -10.88
CA GLY A 18 14.70 43.98 -9.82
C GLY A 18 13.90 43.89 -8.51
N LEU A 19 12.84 43.06 -8.46
CA LEU A 19 11.98 42.88 -7.29
C LEU A 19 12.04 41.40 -6.83
N PRO A 20 12.62 41.11 -5.65
CA PRO A 20 12.92 39.74 -5.24
C PRO A 20 11.69 38.93 -4.83
N ASN A 21 10.59 39.58 -4.44
CA ASN A 21 9.36 38.92 -4.02
C ASN A 21 8.13 39.84 -4.21
N ILE A 22 6.94 39.28 -4.01
CA ILE A 22 5.67 39.99 -4.17
C ILE A 22 5.53 41.14 -3.15
N GLN A 23 6.02 40.94 -1.92
CA GLN A 23 5.98 41.98 -0.88
C GLN A 23 6.73 43.24 -1.32
N ALA A 24 7.92 43.11 -1.91
CA ALA A 24 8.70 44.25 -2.39
C ALA A 24 7.97 45.05 -3.48
N ALA A 25 7.20 44.38 -4.35
CA ALA A 25 6.38 45.05 -5.34
C ALA A 25 5.18 45.78 -4.69
N ILE A 26 4.54 45.18 -3.69
CA ILE A 26 3.47 45.81 -2.92
C ILE A 26 3.98 47.04 -2.16
N ASP A 27 5.13 46.94 -1.49
CA ASP A 27 5.75 48.04 -0.75
C ASP A 27 6.05 49.21 -1.69
N ARG A 28 6.51 48.92 -2.91
CA ARG A 28 6.76 49.92 -3.94
C ARG A 28 5.48 50.59 -4.43
N ILE A 29 4.42 49.82 -4.68
CA ILE A 29 3.11 50.37 -5.07
C ILE A 29 2.55 51.24 -3.95
N ALA A 30 2.65 50.80 -2.69
CA ALA A 30 2.20 51.57 -1.54
C ALA A 30 2.99 52.89 -1.40
N GLU A 31 4.29 52.90 -1.68
CA GLU A 31 5.12 54.10 -1.75
C GLU A 31 4.67 55.04 -2.90
N ASP A 32 4.48 54.51 -4.10
CA ASP A 32 4.05 55.27 -5.28
C ASP A 32 2.63 55.88 -5.06
N LEU A 33 1.73 55.18 -4.37
CA LEU A 33 0.39 55.66 -4.03
C LEU A 33 0.38 56.73 -2.92
N ARG A 34 1.33 56.69 -1.97
CA ARG A 34 1.49 57.74 -0.94
C ARG A 34 1.90 59.09 -1.53
N ALA A 35 2.49 59.10 -2.73
CA ALA A 35 2.86 60.32 -3.45
C ALA A 35 1.65 61.03 -4.12
N SER A 36 0.43 60.52 -3.95
CA SER A 36 -0.84 61.07 -4.44
C SER A 36 -0.98 61.32 -5.97
N PRO A 37 -0.44 60.47 -6.88
CA PRO A 37 -0.76 60.60 -8.30
C PRO A 37 -2.19 60.11 -8.60
N PRO A 38 -2.88 60.66 -9.62
CA PRO A 38 -4.12 60.07 -10.12
C PRO A 38 -3.86 58.64 -10.63
N VAL A 39 -4.71 57.69 -10.22
CA VAL A 39 -4.63 56.30 -10.67
C VAL A 39 -5.37 56.17 -12.01
N GLU A 40 -4.62 56.21 -13.11
CA GLU A 40 -5.18 56.19 -14.47
C GLU A 40 -5.30 54.77 -15.08
N GLN A 41 -4.55 53.80 -14.55
CA GLN A 41 -4.46 52.41 -15.05
C GLN A 41 -4.30 51.41 -13.91
N ASP A 42 -4.52 50.12 -14.19
CA ASP A 42 -4.34 49.04 -13.21
C ASP A 42 -2.87 48.86 -12.84
N PHE A 43 -2.63 48.49 -11.58
CA PHE A 43 -1.34 48.03 -11.11
C PHE A 43 -1.24 46.53 -11.38
N THR A 44 -0.23 46.09 -12.13
CA THR A 44 -0.03 44.66 -12.42
C THR A 44 1.29 44.17 -11.86
N ILE A 45 1.24 43.21 -10.93
CA ILE A 45 2.40 42.44 -10.48
C ILE A 45 2.40 41.12 -11.25
N THR A 46 3.40 40.93 -12.10
CA THR A 46 3.61 39.71 -12.90
C THR A 46 4.64 38.83 -12.22
N VAL A 47 4.24 37.64 -11.79
CA VAL A 47 5.05 36.73 -10.98
C VAL A 47 5.60 35.61 -11.86
N GLY A 48 6.93 35.53 -11.96
CA GLY A 48 7.65 34.51 -12.69
C GLY A 48 7.58 33.13 -12.02
N ARG A 49 8.15 32.12 -12.68
CA ARG A 49 8.22 30.76 -12.14
C ARG A 49 9.14 30.75 -10.91
N GLY A 50 8.68 30.17 -9.80
CA GLY A 50 9.47 30.08 -8.58
C GLY A 50 8.63 29.81 -7.33
N VAL A 51 9.32 29.75 -6.19
CA VAL A 51 8.73 29.68 -4.85
C VAL A 51 8.95 31.01 -4.14
N TYR A 52 7.90 31.57 -3.57
CA TYR A 52 7.86 32.92 -2.99
C TYR A 52 7.34 32.86 -1.54
N PRO A 53 7.81 33.77 -0.66
CA PRO A 53 7.25 33.91 0.68
C PRO A 53 5.84 34.53 0.62
N ALA A 54 5.10 34.41 1.73
CA ALA A 54 3.85 35.13 1.94
C ALA A 54 4.00 36.65 1.78
N PHE A 55 2.90 37.30 1.47
CA PHE A 55 2.82 38.76 1.35
C PHE A 55 1.58 39.32 2.06
N ASN A 56 1.67 40.58 2.42
CA ASN A 56 0.66 41.35 3.11
C ASN A 56 0.44 42.67 2.37
N ILE A 57 -0.83 43.03 2.15
CA ILE A 57 -1.24 44.39 1.79
C ILE A 57 -1.73 45.05 3.08
N PRO A 58 -0.93 45.95 3.69
CA PRO A 58 -1.25 46.57 4.97
C PRO A 58 -2.58 47.32 4.91
N GLN A 59 -3.22 47.47 6.06
CA GLN A 59 -4.51 48.16 6.17
C GLN A 59 -4.50 49.52 5.45
N GLY A 60 -5.44 49.72 4.53
CA GLY A 60 -5.64 50.98 3.81
C GLY A 60 -4.56 51.34 2.78
N ALA A 61 -3.60 50.45 2.46
CA ALA A 61 -2.56 50.72 1.46
C ALA A 61 -3.13 51.05 0.05
N LEU A 62 -4.31 50.52 -0.27
CA LEU A 62 -5.00 50.70 -1.55
C LEU A 62 -6.30 51.52 -1.40
N SER A 63 -6.47 52.29 -0.32
CA SER A 63 -7.72 53.04 -0.08
C SER A 63 -8.08 54.01 -1.21
N VAL A 64 -7.08 54.50 -1.96
CA VAL A 64 -7.24 55.34 -3.16
C VAL A 64 -7.95 54.65 -4.33
N LEU A 65 -8.00 53.32 -4.34
CA LEU A 65 -8.75 52.56 -5.35
C LEU A 65 -10.25 52.49 -5.03
N HIS A 66 -10.66 52.89 -3.82
CA HIS A 66 -12.06 52.85 -3.41
C HIS A 66 -12.94 53.73 -4.32
N GLY A 67 -14.03 53.15 -4.85
CA GLY A 67 -14.92 53.84 -5.79
C GLY A 67 -14.38 53.94 -7.23
N THR A 68 -13.16 53.49 -7.49
CA THR A 68 -12.60 53.41 -8.85
C THR A 68 -12.88 52.04 -9.51
N GLU A 69 -12.71 51.96 -10.83
CA GLU A 69 -12.67 50.68 -11.57
C GLU A 69 -11.27 50.06 -11.61
N LYS A 70 -10.25 50.79 -11.13
CA LYS A 70 -8.85 50.40 -11.22
C LYS A 70 -8.47 49.40 -10.15
N ARG A 71 -7.56 48.48 -10.50
CA ARG A 71 -7.28 47.27 -9.74
C ARG A 71 -5.80 47.11 -9.41
N LEU A 72 -5.52 46.36 -8.35
CA LEU A 72 -4.24 45.69 -8.18
C LEU A 72 -4.38 44.23 -8.65
N ILE A 73 -3.68 43.86 -9.72
CA ILE A 73 -3.69 42.53 -10.32
C ILE A 73 -2.36 41.84 -10.02
N ILE A 74 -2.39 40.77 -9.23
CA ILE A 74 -1.23 39.92 -8.96
C ILE A 74 -1.43 38.63 -9.75
N ARG A 75 -0.64 38.44 -10.81
CA ARG A 75 -0.85 37.34 -11.76
C ARG A 75 0.42 36.59 -12.14
N SER A 76 0.28 35.33 -12.52
CA SER A 76 1.36 34.58 -13.14
C SER A 76 1.83 35.19 -14.47
N ALA A 77 3.12 35.03 -14.77
CA ALA A 77 3.73 35.47 -16.02
C ALA A 77 3.46 34.55 -17.22
N GLY A 78 2.90 33.35 -17.01
CA GLY A 78 2.65 32.38 -18.09
C GLY A 78 1.69 31.25 -17.68
N GLU A 79 1.73 30.14 -18.43
CA GLU A 79 0.88 28.95 -18.23
C GLU A 79 1.38 28.04 -17.08
N PHE A 80 1.84 28.65 -15.99
CA PHE A 80 2.33 27.97 -14.80
C PHE A 80 1.82 28.68 -13.53
N PHE A 81 1.93 28.02 -12.38
CA PHE A 81 1.46 28.54 -11.10
C PHE A 81 2.65 28.79 -10.16
N PRO A 82 3.14 30.04 -10.06
CA PRO A 82 4.11 30.41 -9.03
C PRO A 82 3.61 30.03 -7.64
N ILE A 83 4.51 29.50 -6.81
CA ILE A 83 4.14 28.90 -5.51
C ILE A 83 4.44 29.89 -4.40
N VAL A 84 3.43 30.35 -3.68
CA VAL A 84 3.55 31.04 -2.40
C VAL A 84 3.49 29.99 -1.30
N ASP A 85 4.58 29.79 -0.56
CA ASP A 85 4.74 28.67 0.38
C ASP A 85 5.05 29.13 1.81
N GLY A 86 4.31 28.60 2.78
CA GLY A 86 4.57 28.82 4.21
C GLY A 86 5.95 28.36 4.65
N LEU A 87 6.54 27.38 3.98
CA LEU A 87 7.92 26.92 4.23
C LEU A 87 8.98 27.91 3.76
N ALA A 88 8.67 28.71 2.72
CA ALA A 88 9.52 29.79 2.24
C ALA A 88 9.30 31.11 3.01
N THR A 89 8.31 31.13 3.92
CA THR A 89 7.90 32.31 4.67
C THR A 89 8.58 32.38 6.05
N PRO A 90 8.97 33.57 6.54
CA PRO A 90 9.49 33.73 7.90
C PRO A 90 8.54 33.16 8.98
N LYS A 91 9.13 32.57 10.04
CA LYS A 91 8.37 32.03 11.18
C LYS A 91 7.47 33.11 11.81
N GLY A 92 6.21 32.78 12.08
CA GLY A 92 5.22 33.69 12.70
C GLY A 92 4.20 34.27 11.72
N THR A 93 4.42 34.13 10.41
CA THR A 93 3.42 34.48 9.39
C THR A 93 2.58 33.26 9.05
N TYR A 94 1.30 33.31 9.39
CA TYR A 94 0.37 32.18 9.26
C TYR A 94 -0.58 32.30 8.06
N ILE A 95 -0.46 33.37 7.27
CA ILE A 95 -1.36 33.72 6.17
C ILE A 95 -0.54 33.91 4.90
N GLY A 96 -0.93 33.27 3.79
CA GLY A 96 -0.17 33.33 2.53
C GLY A 96 -0.31 34.66 1.79
N ALA A 97 -1.55 35.06 1.50
CA ALA A 97 -1.88 36.41 1.05
C ALA A 97 -2.77 37.08 2.10
N ASP A 98 -2.22 38.04 2.84
CA ASP A 98 -2.95 38.79 3.86
C ASP A 98 -3.37 40.16 3.33
N ILE A 99 -4.61 40.28 2.83
CA ILE A 99 -5.20 41.55 2.43
C ILE A 99 -5.96 42.10 3.63
N GLN A 100 -5.31 43.02 4.35
CA GLN A 100 -5.89 43.65 5.53
C GLN A 100 -6.98 44.65 5.13
N SER A 101 -7.70 45.17 6.13
CA SER A 101 -8.92 45.94 5.92
C SER A 101 -8.73 47.18 5.03
N ASN A 102 -9.81 47.61 4.38
CA ASN A 102 -9.86 48.79 3.50
C ASN A 102 -8.93 48.73 2.27
N ASN A 103 -8.71 47.55 1.68
CA ASN A 103 -7.94 47.38 0.44
C ASN A 103 -8.83 46.85 -0.70
N PRO A 104 -9.54 47.72 -1.43
CA PRO A 104 -10.48 47.31 -2.48
C PRO A 104 -9.79 46.96 -3.81
N ASN A 105 -10.54 46.30 -4.70
CA ASN A 105 -10.19 46.02 -6.11
C ASN A 105 -8.90 45.19 -6.30
N VAL A 106 -8.65 44.21 -5.45
CA VAL A 106 -7.50 43.30 -5.59
C VAL A 106 -7.90 42.04 -6.34
N THR A 107 -7.11 41.67 -7.35
CA THR A 107 -7.24 40.43 -8.12
C THR A 107 -5.99 39.59 -7.95
N ILE A 108 -6.17 38.30 -7.63
CA ILE A 108 -5.10 37.30 -7.61
C ILE A 108 -5.42 36.25 -8.67
N GLU A 109 -4.49 36.03 -9.60
CA GLU A 109 -4.73 35.21 -10.79
C GLU A 109 -3.58 34.22 -11.07
N GLY A 110 -3.89 32.93 -11.21
CA GLY A 110 -2.89 31.94 -11.66
C GLY A 110 -1.78 31.65 -10.66
N LEU A 111 -2.01 31.83 -9.36
CA LEU A 111 -1.03 31.59 -8.29
C LEU A 111 -1.40 30.37 -7.45
N ARG A 112 -0.39 29.70 -6.86
CA ARG A 112 -0.56 28.59 -5.91
C ARG A 112 -0.19 29.01 -4.50
N PHE A 113 -1.03 28.72 -3.50
CA PHE A 113 -0.80 29.01 -2.07
C PHE A 113 -0.80 27.72 -1.26
N GLN A 114 0.24 27.46 -0.46
CA GLN A 114 0.32 26.24 0.34
C GLN A 114 1.05 26.36 1.68
N ASN A 115 0.75 25.43 2.59
CA ASN A 115 1.39 25.25 3.90
C ASN A 115 1.20 26.44 4.89
N PHE A 116 0.08 27.15 4.81
CA PHE A 116 -0.29 28.21 5.77
C PHE A 116 -1.37 27.74 6.75
N SER A 117 -1.65 28.52 7.81
CA SER A 117 -2.91 28.34 8.55
C SER A 117 -4.09 28.85 7.71
N VAL A 118 -3.92 29.99 7.05
CA VAL A 118 -4.88 30.57 6.11
C VAL A 118 -4.20 30.81 4.76
N GLY A 119 -4.71 30.25 3.67
CA GLY A 119 -4.09 30.44 2.35
C GLY A 119 -4.18 31.90 1.88
N ILE A 120 -5.41 32.40 1.71
CA ILE A 120 -5.70 33.77 1.25
C ILE A 120 -6.74 34.37 2.18
N ARG A 121 -6.49 35.59 2.66
CA ARG A 121 -7.42 36.35 3.51
C ARG A 121 -7.73 37.71 2.91
N PHE A 122 -9.03 38.02 2.79
CA PHE A 122 -9.55 39.37 2.62
C PHE A 122 -10.28 39.79 3.90
N SER A 123 -9.75 40.82 4.54
CA SER A 123 -10.32 41.40 5.75
C SER A 123 -11.37 42.46 5.41
N THR A 124 -12.04 42.95 6.44
CA THR A 124 -13.21 43.84 6.38
C THR A 124 -13.04 45.03 5.42
N ASN A 125 -14.10 45.37 4.68
CA ASN A 125 -14.14 46.49 3.72
C ASN A 125 -13.14 46.41 2.54
N SER A 126 -12.52 45.26 2.29
CA SER A 126 -11.69 45.03 1.09
C SER A 126 -12.59 44.62 -0.07
N HIS A 127 -13.43 45.54 -0.55
CA HIS A 127 -14.48 45.26 -1.54
C HIS A 127 -13.92 44.88 -2.93
N LYS A 128 -14.72 44.11 -3.68
CA LYS A 128 -14.43 43.54 -5.00
C LYS A 128 -13.16 42.67 -5.07
N PRO A 129 -12.94 41.74 -4.12
CA PRO A 129 -11.83 40.81 -4.24
C PRO A 129 -12.12 39.79 -5.34
N GLU A 130 -11.14 39.51 -6.20
CA GLU A 130 -11.25 38.50 -7.26
C GLU A 130 -10.14 37.47 -7.19
N LEU A 131 -10.52 36.21 -7.11
CA LEU A 131 -9.62 35.06 -7.16
C LEU A 131 -9.92 34.26 -8.41
N LYS A 132 -9.00 34.27 -9.38
CA LYS A 132 -9.17 33.66 -10.71
C LYS A 132 -8.11 32.61 -10.94
N ARG A 133 -8.51 31.37 -11.27
CA ARG A 133 -7.53 30.30 -11.55
C ARG A 133 -6.49 30.16 -10.43
N VAL A 134 -6.92 30.21 -9.17
CA VAL A 134 -6.00 30.08 -8.03
C VAL A 134 -5.98 28.62 -7.58
N ILE A 135 -4.81 28.16 -7.15
CA ILE A 135 -4.68 26.87 -6.46
C ILE A 135 -4.38 27.15 -5.00
N SER A 136 -5.23 26.71 -4.07
CA SER A 136 -4.96 26.84 -2.64
C SER A 136 -5.00 25.45 -2.01
N ALA A 137 -3.86 24.98 -1.55
CA ALA A 137 -3.68 23.58 -1.17
C ALA A 137 -2.94 23.44 0.15
N ASN A 138 -3.33 22.46 0.96
CA ASN A 138 -2.63 22.07 2.18
C ASN A 138 -2.49 23.19 3.23
N ASN A 139 -3.50 24.06 3.33
CA ASN A 139 -3.58 25.05 4.40
C ASN A 139 -4.36 24.47 5.59
N LYS A 140 -3.85 24.63 6.82
CA LYS A 140 -4.35 23.90 8.00
C LYS A 140 -5.81 24.25 8.34
N ASN A 141 -6.13 25.53 8.50
CA ASN A 141 -7.46 25.99 8.91
C ASN A 141 -8.36 26.26 7.70
N THR A 142 -8.11 27.33 6.92
CA THR A 142 -8.95 27.63 5.75
C THR A 142 -8.10 28.02 4.54
N ASN A 143 -8.50 27.59 3.34
CA ASN A 143 -7.74 27.97 2.14
C ASN A 143 -8.07 29.39 1.68
N ILE A 144 -9.34 29.79 1.78
CA ILE A 144 -9.81 31.12 1.42
C ILE A 144 -10.70 31.65 2.56
N LEU A 145 -10.37 32.83 3.08
CA LEU A 145 -11.18 33.57 4.04
C LEU A 145 -11.52 34.93 3.46
N ILE A 146 -12.80 35.23 3.29
CA ILE A 146 -13.28 36.55 2.89
C ILE A 146 -14.34 36.97 3.89
N GLU A 147 -14.14 38.12 4.53
CA GLU A 147 -15.03 38.60 5.57
C GLU A 147 -15.43 40.05 5.36
N GLN A 148 -16.75 40.32 5.42
CA GLN A 148 -17.31 41.68 5.34
C GLN A 148 -16.85 42.46 4.10
N CYS A 149 -16.79 41.77 2.95
CA CYS A 149 -16.50 42.35 1.65
C CYS A 149 -17.80 42.49 0.82
N GLN A 150 -17.74 43.29 -0.25
CA GLN A 150 -18.82 43.39 -1.24
C GLN A 150 -18.30 42.85 -2.57
N ARG A 151 -19.11 42.10 -3.31
CA ARG A 151 -18.78 41.52 -4.61
C ARG A 151 -17.52 40.64 -4.62
N PRO A 152 -17.32 39.71 -3.66
CA PRO A 152 -16.25 38.74 -3.78
C PRO A 152 -16.52 37.76 -4.92
N VAL A 153 -15.51 37.52 -5.76
CA VAL A 153 -15.57 36.55 -6.85
C VAL A 153 -14.47 35.52 -6.66
N VAL A 154 -14.84 34.24 -6.64
CA VAL A 154 -13.91 33.11 -6.71
C VAL A 154 -14.31 32.25 -7.89
N VAL A 155 -13.40 32.12 -8.86
CA VAL A 155 -13.71 31.48 -10.15
C VAL A 155 -12.58 30.62 -10.66
N ASN A 156 -12.93 29.50 -11.30
CA ASN A 156 -12.00 28.57 -11.94
C ASN A 156 -10.85 28.11 -11.03
N SER A 157 -11.07 28.05 -9.71
CA SER A 157 -10.01 27.79 -8.73
C SER A 157 -10.08 26.37 -8.17
N ILE A 158 -8.93 25.83 -7.77
CA ILE A 158 -8.80 24.51 -7.16
C ILE A 158 -8.41 24.68 -5.69
N ILE A 159 -9.17 24.05 -4.80
CA ILE A 159 -8.97 24.11 -3.35
C ILE A 159 -8.81 22.69 -2.80
N VAL A 160 -7.74 22.43 -2.04
CA VAL A 160 -7.40 21.06 -1.60
C VAL A 160 -6.94 21.02 -0.15
N ASN A 161 -7.56 20.15 0.65
CA ASN A 161 -7.27 19.89 2.08
C ASN A 161 -7.39 21.10 3.00
N GLY A 162 -7.47 20.86 4.31
CA GLY A 162 -7.72 21.87 5.35
C GLY A 162 -9.02 21.63 6.12
N ASP A 163 -9.23 22.33 7.22
CA ASP A 163 -10.50 22.27 7.98
C ASP A 163 -11.65 22.87 7.17
N TYR A 164 -11.38 23.98 6.46
CA TYR A 164 -12.33 24.66 5.59
C TYR A 164 -11.75 24.87 4.18
N GLY A 165 -12.57 24.64 3.15
CA GLY A 165 -12.19 24.97 1.78
C GLY A 165 -12.25 26.47 1.57
N ALA A 166 -13.45 27.07 1.67
CA ALA A 166 -13.59 28.52 1.71
C ALA A 166 -14.61 28.96 2.75
N VAL A 167 -14.29 30.04 3.46
CA VAL A 167 -15.17 30.73 4.39
C VAL A 167 -15.39 32.14 3.86
N ILE A 168 -16.58 32.40 3.31
CA ILE A 168 -16.96 33.71 2.78
C ILE A 168 -18.15 34.17 3.60
N ARG A 169 -17.91 35.06 4.56
CA ARG A 169 -18.91 35.40 5.57
C ARG A 169 -19.23 36.89 5.66
N LEU A 170 -20.48 37.18 5.99
CA LEU A 170 -21.01 38.54 6.12
C LEU A 170 -20.74 39.41 4.89
N CYS A 171 -20.68 38.80 3.71
CA CYS A 171 -20.35 39.49 2.47
C CYS A 171 -21.62 39.85 1.68
N LYS A 172 -21.58 40.96 0.96
CA LYS A 172 -22.66 41.35 0.05
C LYS A 172 -22.32 40.89 -1.36
N ASP A 173 -23.25 40.25 -2.07
CA ASP A 173 -23.09 39.86 -3.48
C ASP A 173 -21.94 38.86 -3.75
N ILE A 174 -22.01 37.62 -3.25
CA ILE A 174 -20.94 36.61 -3.40
C ILE A 174 -21.09 35.87 -4.74
N THR A 175 -20.00 35.69 -5.48
CA THR A 175 -19.93 34.81 -6.66
C THR A 175 -18.89 33.72 -6.46
N PHE A 176 -19.31 32.46 -6.53
CA PHE A 176 -18.47 31.28 -6.44
C PHE A 176 -18.81 30.32 -7.60
N LEU A 177 -17.99 30.33 -8.65
CA LEU A 177 -18.31 29.77 -9.96
C LEU A 177 -17.21 28.86 -10.51
N HIS A 178 -17.56 27.67 -10.99
CA HIS A 178 -16.60 26.75 -11.64
C HIS A 178 -15.36 26.42 -10.81
N ASN A 179 -15.48 26.31 -9.49
CA ASN A 179 -14.37 25.91 -8.63
C ASN A 179 -14.43 24.43 -8.31
N SER A 180 -13.27 23.84 -8.00
CA SER A 180 -13.17 22.47 -7.53
C SER A 180 -12.59 22.42 -6.12
N VAL A 181 -13.36 21.95 -5.15
CA VAL A 181 -13.00 21.91 -3.73
C VAL A 181 -12.96 20.47 -3.24
N PHE A 182 -11.83 20.05 -2.68
CA PHE A 182 -11.59 18.67 -2.24
C PHE A 182 -10.95 18.62 -0.87
N LEU A 183 -11.70 18.19 0.14
CA LEU A 183 -11.19 18.07 1.51
C LEU A 183 -11.18 16.61 1.96
N ASN A 184 -9.98 16.02 2.05
CA ASN A 184 -9.81 14.61 2.40
C ASN A 184 -9.47 14.34 3.89
N GLY A 185 -9.42 15.39 4.73
CA GLY A 185 -9.10 15.26 6.16
C GLY A 185 -7.63 14.89 6.48
N SER A 186 -6.71 14.98 5.51
CA SER A 186 -5.29 14.63 5.72
C SER A 186 -4.53 15.62 6.61
N LEU A 187 -4.93 16.90 6.66
CA LEU A 187 -4.24 17.97 7.39
C LEU A 187 -5.03 18.57 8.55
N GLY A 188 -6.28 18.16 8.72
CA GLY A 188 -7.26 18.76 9.62
C GLY A 188 -8.52 17.90 9.72
N SER A 189 -9.53 18.36 10.45
CA SER A 189 -10.81 17.64 10.63
C SER A 189 -11.76 17.75 9.43
N ALA A 190 -11.44 18.59 8.44
CA ALA A 190 -12.27 18.85 7.25
C ALA A 190 -13.72 19.20 7.64
N GLU A 191 -13.86 20.18 8.54
CA GLU A 191 -15.11 20.71 9.10
C GLU A 191 -16.16 21.12 8.06
N ALA A 192 -15.79 21.81 6.97
CA ALA A 192 -16.74 22.10 5.87
C ALA A 192 -16.04 22.44 4.55
N GLY A 193 -16.58 21.96 3.43
CA GLY A 193 -16.10 22.33 2.09
C GLY A 193 -16.22 23.83 1.84
N LEU A 194 -17.43 24.36 1.96
CA LEU A 194 -17.74 25.77 1.81
C LEU A 194 -18.62 26.25 2.95
N TRP A 195 -18.32 27.44 3.46
CA TRP A 195 -19.14 28.17 4.41
C TRP A 195 -19.45 29.55 3.84
N LEU A 196 -20.68 29.73 3.36
CA LEU A 196 -21.09 30.92 2.62
C LEU A 196 -22.23 31.63 3.38
N GLN A 197 -22.00 32.89 3.76
CA GLN A 197 -22.94 33.72 4.51
C GLN A 197 -23.03 35.12 3.89
N LEU A 198 -24.24 35.55 3.54
CA LEU A 198 -24.45 36.93 3.13
C LEU A 198 -24.46 37.89 4.32
N ALA A 199 -24.30 39.18 4.04
CA ALA A 199 -24.42 40.23 5.05
C ALA A 199 -25.77 40.19 5.78
N ASN A 200 -25.81 40.73 7.00
CA ASN A 200 -27.05 40.86 7.76
C ASN A 200 -27.92 41.98 7.18
N ASN A 201 -29.24 41.77 7.18
CA ASN A 201 -30.20 42.82 6.84
C ASN A 201 -30.35 43.75 8.05
N TYR A 202 -29.88 44.99 7.95
CA TYR A 202 -29.99 45.99 9.02
C TYR A 202 -31.24 46.89 8.89
N GLY A 203 -32.19 46.54 8.02
CA GLY A 203 -33.50 47.20 7.96
C GLY A 203 -33.80 47.99 6.68
N ASN A 204 -32.93 47.97 5.64
CA ASN A 204 -33.20 48.66 4.37
C ASN A 204 -33.66 47.74 3.22
N GLY A 205 -33.91 46.45 3.48
CA GLY A 205 -34.43 45.47 2.50
C GLY A 205 -33.36 44.57 1.86
N LEU A 206 -33.74 43.78 0.84
CA LEU A 206 -32.85 42.86 0.07
C LEU A 206 -31.60 43.56 -0.52
N SER A 207 -31.63 44.89 -0.61
CA SER A 207 -30.52 45.72 -1.07
C SER A 207 -29.32 45.69 -0.11
N ASP A 208 -29.49 45.36 1.18
CA ASP A 208 -28.40 45.32 2.17
C ASP A 208 -27.69 43.97 2.26
N THR A 209 -28.38 42.85 1.96
CA THR A 209 -27.82 41.49 2.07
C THR A 209 -27.12 41.03 0.78
N GLY A 210 -27.62 41.43 -0.39
CA GLY A 210 -27.08 41.05 -1.70
C GLY A 210 -27.48 39.64 -2.16
N LYS A 211 -26.86 39.13 -3.24
CA LYS A 211 -27.12 37.76 -3.76
C LYS A 211 -25.92 36.82 -3.59
N LEU A 212 -26.16 35.55 -3.31
CA LEU A 212 -25.14 34.49 -3.34
C LEU A 212 -25.31 33.68 -4.63
N VAL A 213 -24.33 33.69 -5.52
CA VAL A 213 -24.30 32.90 -6.75
C VAL A 213 -23.30 31.75 -6.59
N PHE A 214 -23.81 30.52 -6.58
CA PHE A 214 -23.04 29.28 -6.42
C PHE A 214 -23.37 28.30 -7.55
N LEU A 215 -22.60 28.36 -8.64
CA LEU A 215 -22.91 27.68 -9.91
C LEU A 215 -21.73 26.83 -10.43
N GLY A 216 -22.04 25.64 -10.97
CA GLY A 216 -21.07 24.85 -11.72
C GLY A 216 -19.85 24.39 -10.93
N ASN A 217 -19.93 24.25 -9.61
CA ASN A 217 -18.80 23.88 -8.76
C ASN A 217 -18.74 22.38 -8.49
N ILE A 218 -17.55 21.87 -8.17
CA ILE A 218 -17.38 20.57 -7.51
C ILE A 218 -17.01 20.83 -6.07
N VAL A 219 -17.75 20.26 -5.13
CA VAL A 219 -17.44 20.33 -3.71
C VAL A 219 -17.52 18.94 -3.12
N TRP A 220 -16.37 18.43 -2.70
CA TRP A 220 -16.21 17.11 -2.17
C TRP A 220 -15.56 17.19 -0.78
N ASN A 221 -16.22 16.63 0.23
CA ASN A 221 -15.72 16.60 1.61
C ASN A 221 -15.86 15.22 2.25
N THR A 222 -14.79 14.73 2.87
CA THR A 222 -14.76 13.44 3.60
C THR A 222 -15.58 13.47 4.88
N SER A 223 -15.36 14.49 5.71
CA SER A 223 -15.70 14.44 7.12
C SER A 223 -16.89 15.33 7.43
N GLY A 224 -16.82 16.64 7.19
CA GLY A 224 -17.89 17.61 7.41
C GLY A 224 -18.79 17.89 6.19
N PRO A 225 -19.82 18.75 6.30
CA PRO A 225 -20.68 19.12 5.17
C PRO A 225 -19.89 19.62 3.97
N ALA A 226 -20.40 19.36 2.76
CA ALA A 226 -19.83 19.94 1.56
C ALA A 226 -20.13 21.44 1.51
N LEU A 227 -21.35 21.83 1.90
CA LEU A 227 -21.81 23.23 1.85
C LEU A 227 -22.56 23.59 3.14
N ILE A 228 -22.24 24.75 3.71
CA ILE A 228 -22.99 25.41 4.78
C ILE A 228 -23.60 26.71 4.24
N LEU A 229 -24.92 26.82 4.37
CA LEU A 229 -25.72 28.00 4.05
C LEU A 229 -26.51 28.46 5.27
N PHE A 230 -27.12 29.64 5.16
CA PHE A 230 -27.90 30.23 6.24
C PHE A 230 -29.38 30.29 5.90
N GLN A 231 -30.21 29.96 6.88
CA GLN A 231 -31.66 29.87 6.76
C GLN A 231 -32.25 31.18 6.25
N GLU A 232 -31.81 32.31 6.79
CA GLU A 232 -32.28 33.63 6.41
C GLU A 232 -31.95 33.96 4.94
N ASP A 233 -30.79 33.53 4.44
CA ASP A 233 -30.40 33.72 3.03
C ASP A 233 -31.27 32.90 2.06
N LEU A 234 -31.71 31.74 2.51
CA LEU A 234 -32.60 30.84 1.76
C LEU A 234 -34.04 31.36 1.77
N GLU A 235 -34.53 31.82 2.93
CA GLU A 235 -35.88 32.39 3.09
C GLU A 235 -36.06 33.69 2.31
N ASP A 236 -34.99 34.51 2.23
CA ASP A 236 -34.97 35.75 1.44
C ASP A 236 -34.86 35.50 -0.09
N ASN A 237 -34.77 34.23 -0.54
CA ASN A 237 -34.48 33.84 -1.93
C ASN A 237 -33.23 34.54 -2.50
N ALA A 238 -32.22 34.77 -1.65
CA ALA A 238 -30.99 35.45 -2.00
C ALA A 238 -29.93 34.52 -2.62
N VAL A 239 -30.15 33.19 -2.53
CA VAL A 239 -29.24 32.16 -3.05
C VAL A 239 -29.65 31.72 -4.46
N VAL A 240 -28.69 31.78 -5.38
CA VAL A 240 -28.77 31.30 -6.76
C VAL A 240 -27.83 30.11 -6.88
N SER A 241 -28.37 28.91 -7.07
CA SER A 241 -27.54 27.70 -7.14
C SER A 241 -28.09 26.64 -8.06
N ASN A 242 -27.23 26.13 -8.95
CA ASN A 242 -27.53 25.07 -9.93
C ASN A 242 -26.25 24.50 -10.59
N TYR A 243 -26.38 23.35 -11.24
CA TYR A 243 -25.33 22.64 -11.99
C TYR A 243 -24.08 22.28 -11.18
N ASN A 244 -24.20 22.13 -9.86
CA ASN A 244 -23.09 21.78 -8.97
C ASN A 244 -22.95 20.26 -8.84
N ASN A 245 -21.74 19.76 -8.56
CA ASN A 245 -21.52 18.43 -8.04
C ASN A 245 -21.18 18.50 -6.55
N ILE A 246 -22.13 18.18 -5.67
CA ILE A 246 -21.99 18.31 -4.22
C ILE A 246 -21.95 16.92 -3.60
N VAL A 247 -20.79 16.50 -3.11
CA VAL A 247 -20.51 15.13 -2.68
C VAL A 247 -19.97 15.10 -1.26
N ARG A 248 -20.49 14.22 -0.41
CA ARG A 248 -19.97 13.98 0.95
C ARG A 248 -20.00 12.49 1.29
N SER A 249 -19.05 12.03 2.10
CA SER A 249 -18.92 10.60 2.45
C SER A 249 -19.69 10.11 3.70
N ARG A 250 -20.04 10.95 4.70
CA ARG A 250 -20.80 10.53 5.92
C ARG A 250 -21.69 11.63 6.55
N ASP A 251 -22.77 11.25 7.22
CA ASP A 251 -23.78 12.06 7.94
C ASP A 251 -24.74 12.98 7.13
N TYR A 252 -24.27 14.06 6.46
CA TYR A 252 -25.18 14.97 5.73
C TYR A 252 -24.54 15.89 4.67
N THR A 253 -25.03 15.96 3.43
CA THR A 253 -24.42 16.77 2.36
C THR A 253 -24.40 18.29 2.63
N ILE A 254 -25.52 18.87 3.12
CA ILE A 254 -25.68 20.33 3.28
C ILE A 254 -26.09 20.67 4.72
N GLY A 255 -25.43 21.65 5.32
CA GLY A 255 -25.80 22.22 6.62
C GLY A 255 -26.53 23.55 6.44
N ILE A 256 -27.63 23.75 7.16
CA ILE A 256 -28.31 25.04 7.25
C ILE A 256 -28.17 25.56 8.68
N GLU A 257 -27.66 26.78 8.81
CA GLU A 257 -27.46 27.50 10.07
C GLU A 257 -28.33 28.76 10.16
N LYS A 258 -28.48 29.36 11.35
CA LYS A 258 -29.16 30.64 11.56
C LYS A 258 -28.12 31.77 11.74
N LYS A 259 -28.35 32.94 11.15
CA LYS A 259 -27.45 34.11 11.20
C LYS A 259 -27.25 34.69 12.60
N LYS A 260 -28.21 34.54 13.52
CA LYS A 260 -28.15 35.10 14.90
C LYS A 260 -27.15 34.40 15.84
N HIS A 261 -26.36 33.45 15.34
CA HIS A 261 -25.59 32.55 16.18
C HIS A 261 -24.10 32.93 16.26
N VAL A 262 -23.59 33.03 17.49
CA VAL A 262 -22.20 33.39 17.84
C VAL A 262 -21.43 32.10 18.19
N PRO A 263 -20.11 32.01 17.95
CA PRO A 263 -19.32 30.81 18.24
C PRO A 263 -19.44 30.37 19.72
N ASN A 264 -19.53 29.05 19.95
CA ASN A 264 -19.52 28.31 21.25
C ASN A 264 -20.82 27.71 21.80
N ASN A 265 -21.92 27.62 21.03
CA ASN A 265 -23.09 26.86 21.50
C ASN A 265 -23.68 26.00 20.36
N PRO A 266 -23.59 24.66 20.37
CA PRO A 266 -24.11 23.88 19.25
C PRO A 266 -25.62 23.63 19.43
N ARG A 267 -26.35 23.46 18.31
CA ARG A 267 -27.50 22.52 18.11
C ARG A 267 -28.85 23.06 17.60
N GLU A 268 -28.88 23.92 16.58
CA GLU A 268 -29.99 23.88 15.61
C GLU A 268 -29.46 23.94 14.17
N ARG A 269 -28.53 23.05 13.84
CA ARG A 269 -28.16 22.81 12.44
C ARG A 269 -29.23 21.91 11.82
N ARG A 270 -29.96 22.41 10.82
CA ARG A 270 -30.73 21.49 9.97
C ARG A 270 -29.75 20.79 9.03
N LYS A 271 -29.67 19.48 9.17
CA LYS A 271 -28.77 18.61 8.41
C LYS A 271 -29.55 18.01 7.26
N ILE A 272 -29.10 18.23 6.03
CA ILE A 272 -29.72 17.69 4.82
C ILE A 272 -28.83 16.57 4.30
N ALA A 273 -29.35 15.34 4.34
CA ALA A 273 -28.59 14.12 4.11
C ALA A 273 -28.18 13.93 2.64
N SER A 274 -28.97 14.46 1.70
CA SER A 274 -28.76 14.25 0.26
C SER A 274 -29.30 15.41 -0.59
N LEU A 275 -28.87 15.51 -1.85
CA LEU A 275 -29.48 16.43 -2.81
C LEU A 275 -30.96 16.15 -3.08
N ARG A 276 -31.41 14.90 -2.93
CA ARG A 276 -32.84 14.57 -3.04
C ARG A 276 -33.64 15.25 -1.92
N GLU A 277 -33.13 15.18 -0.69
CA GLU A 277 -33.73 15.86 0.45
C GLU A 277 -33.65 17.38 0.29
N TRP A 278 -32.52 17.92 -0.17
CA TRP A 278 -32.33 19.34 -0.47
C TRP A 278 -33.43 19.88 -1.41
N ARG A 279 -33.68 19.15 -2.50
CA ARG A 279 -34.73 19.45 -3.48
C ARG A 279 -36.14 19.35 -2.89
N SER A 280 -36.38 18.39 -2.00
CA SER A 280 -37.69 18.20 -1.36
C SER A 280 -38.10 19.37 -0.47
N LEU A 281 -37.14 20.21 -0.05
CA LEU A 281 -37.45 21.43 0.71
C LEU A 281 -38.24 22.45 -0.09
N GLY A 282 -38.32 22.32 -1.42
CA GLY A 282 -39.08 23.23 -2.27
C GLY A 282 -38.51 24.66 -2.32
N ILE A 283 -37.28 24.86 -1.84
CA ILE A 283 -36.60 26.16 -1.86
C ILE A 283 -36.33 26.53 -3.32
N LYS A 284 -36.66 27.76 -3.67
CA LYS A 284 -36.58 28.24 -5.04
C LYS A 284 -35.36 29.14 -5.23
N SER A 285 -34.74 29.03 -6.39
CA SER A 285 -33.63 29.89 -6.82
C SER A 285 -34.15 31.09 -7.60
N ASN A 286 -33.35 32.16 -7.63
CA ASN A 286 -33.60 33.36 -8.41
C ASN A 286 -32.52 33.47 -9.51
N PRO A 287 -32.85 33.56 -10.81
CA PRO A 287 -34.17 33.84 -11.35
C PRO A 287 -35.00 32.61 -11.72
N GLY A 288 -36.32 32.82 -11.78
CA GLY A 288 -37.24 31.92 -12.46
C GLY A 288 -38.10 31.03 -11.56
N ASN A 289 -38.09 31.21 -10.24
CA ASN A 289 -38.91 30.39 -9.33
C ASN A 289 -38.61 28.87 -9.49
N THR A 290 -37.41 28.55 -10.00
CA THR A 290 -36.92 27.21 -10.27
C THR A 290 -36.46 26.59 -8.96
N LEU A 291 -36.53 25.27 -8.84
CA LEU A 291 -36.02 24.58 -7.66
C LEU A 291 -34.51 24.81 -7.52
N LEU A 292 -34.04 25.16 -6.31
CA LEU A 292 -32.63 25.31 -6.03
C LEU A 292 -31.89 23.98 -6.30
N ASP A 293 -30.74 24.04 -6.98
CA ASP A 293 -29.94 22.87 -7.39
C ASP A 293 -30.73 21.81 -8.19
N LYS A 294 -31.68 22.25 -9.02
CA LYS A 294 -32.51 21.36 -9.87
C LYS A 294 -31.68 20.39 -10.70
N ASP A 295 -30.64 20.89 -11.36
CA ASP A 295 -29.81 20.16 -12.32
C ASP A 295 -28.44 19.77 -11.74
N SER A 296 -28.20 20.06 -10.45
CA SER A 296 -27.01 19.62 -9.73
C SER A 296 -26.96 18.09 -9.58
N ILE A 297 -25.79 17.52 -9.29
CA ILE A 297 -25.62 16.08 -9.05
C ILE A 297 -24.81 15.84 -7.77
N SER A 298 -24.89 14.62 -7.26
CA SER A 298 -24.07 14.16 -6.13
C SER A 298 -23.46 12.83 -6.54
N ALA A 299 -22.43 12.91 -7.39
CA ALA A 299 -21.75 11.75 -7.93
C ALA A 299 -20.25 11.87 -7.69
N ASP A 300 -19.59 10.79 -7.27
CA ASP A 300 -18.15 10.80 -7.06
C ASP A 300 -17.43 11.24 -8.35
N PRO A 301 -16.62 12.32 -8.30
CA PRO A 301 -15.89 12.78 -9.46
C PRO A 301 -14.83 11.72 -9.82
N LYS A 302 -14.98 11.07 -10.98
CA LYS A 302 -14.15 9.93 -11.40
C LYS A 302 -12.68 10.27 -11.70
N PHE A 303 -12.27 11.50 -11.45
CA PHE A 303 -10.90 11.96 -11.52
C PHE A 303 -10.24 12.10 -10.15
N LEU A 304 -10.85 11.58 -9.09
CA LEU A 304 -10.16 11.32 -7.84
C LEU A 304 -9.54 9.92 -7.87
N ALA A 305 -8.22 9.88 -7.97
CA ALA A 305 -7.45 8.65 -7.83
C ALA A 305 -6.99 8.51 -6.39
N THR A 306 -7.12 7.34 -5.81
CA THR A 306 -6.62 7.04 -4.47
C THR A 306 -5.10 6.92 -4.52
N LEU A 307 -4.38 7.90 -3.97
CA LEU A 307 -3.01 7.72 -3.52
C LEU A 307 -3.02 6.98 -2.20
N LYS A 308 -2.41 5.81 -2.18
CA LYS A 308 -2.01 5.22 -0.91
C LYS A 308 -0.86 6.04 -0.36
N SER A 309 -1.14 6.90 0.61
CA SER A 309 -0.09 7.57 1.37
C SER A 309 0.65 6.52 2.21
N LYS A 310 1.93 6.79 2.50
CA LYS A 310 2.77 5.96 3.36
C LYS A 310 2.21 5.73 4.77
N ASP A 311 1.06 6.31 5.14
CA ASP A 311 0.45 6.15 6.47
C ASP A 311 -0.85 5.31 6.44
N GLY A 312 -1.14 4.59 5.34
CA GLY A 312 -2.36 3.79 5.21
C GLY A 312 -3.67 4.60 5.11
N LYS A 313 -3.61 5.93 5.31
CA LYS A 313 -4.69 6.84 4.97
C LYS A 313 -4.79 6.95 3.45
N ALA A 314 -5.96 6.63 2.90
CA ALA A 314 -6.31 6.92 1.52
C ALA A 314 -6.23 8.44 1.31
N ALA A 315 -5.12 8.92 0.76
CA ALA A 315 -5.04 10.28 0.28
C ALA A 315 -5.66 10.27 -1.12
N LEU A 316 -6.64 11.09 -1.39
CA LEU A 316 -7.13 11.23 -2.76
C LEU A 316 -6.23 12.24 -3.47
N ARG A 317 -5.65 11.85 -4.62
CA ARG A 317 -5.13 12.79 -5.60
C ARG A 317 -6.19 13.03 -6.66
N ILE A 318 -6.13 14.20 -7.25
CA ILE A 318 -6.91 14.52 -8.43
C ILE A 318 -6.05 14.11 -9.64
N ASP A 319 -6.49 13.09 -10.35
CA ASP A 319 -5.93 12.62 -11.61
C ASP A 319 -6.82 13.07 -12.78
N LEU A 320 -6.51 14.26 -13.31
CA LEU A 320 -7.28 14.87 -14.41
C LEU A 320 -7.21 14.08 -15.72
N THR A 321 -6.38 13.03 -15.84
CA THR A 321 -6.43 12.14 -17.01
C THR A 321 -7.71 11.30 -17.02
N LEU A 322 -8.29 11.04 -15.86
CA LEU A 322 -9.55 10.30 -15.72
C LEU A 322 -10.79 11.19 -15.95
N PHE A 323 -10.57 12.50 -16.15
CA PHE A 323 -11.63 13.50 -16.24
C PHE A 323 -12.70 13.19 -17.29
N GLN A 324 -12.30 12.65 -18.45
CA GLN A 324 -13.22 12.27 -19.55
C GLN A 324 -14.32 11.28 -19.16
N ASN A 325 -14.12 10.49 -18.10
CA ASN A 325 -15.10 9.51 -17.66
C ASN A 325 -16.00 10.05 -16.54
N SER A 326 -15.77 11.30 -16.12
CA SER A 326 -16.43 11.92 -14.97
C SER A 326 -17.82 12.43 -15.32
N PRO A 327 -18.83 12.22 -14.44
CA PRO A 327 -20.21 12.69 -14.67
C PRO A 327 -20.36 14.22 -14.61
N VAL A 328 -19.29 14.95 -14.28
CA VAL A 328 -19.29 16.41 -14.20
C VAL A 328 -19.11 17.09 -15.56
N LEU A 329 -18.64 16.36 -16.57
CA LEU A 329 -18.41 16.88 -17.92
C LEU A 329 -19.73 17.18 -18.64
N GLY A 330 -19.81 18.35 -19.27
CA GLY A 330 -21.01 18.78 -20.00
C GLY A 330 -22.22 19.10 -19.11
N LEU A 331 -22.06 19.11 -17.78
CA LEU A 331 -23.14 19.35 -16.83
C LEU A 331 -23.62 20.81 -16.85
N VAL A 332 -22.70 21.76 -17.04
CA VAL A 332 -22.97 23.20 -16.89
C VAL A 332 -23.15 23.84 -18.26
N PRO A 333 -24.23 24.60 -18.51
CA PRO A 333 -24.35 25.40 -19.74
C PRO A 333 -23.15 26.31 -19.93
N SER A 334 -22.74 26.54 -21.17
CA SER A 334 -21.60 27.40 -21.44
C SER A 334 -21.99 28.88 -21.29
N PHE A 335 -21.91 29.42 -20.07
CA PHE A 335 -22.29 30.81 -19.81
C PHE A 335 -21.46 31.84 -20.60
N TYR A 336 -20.26 31.48 -21.09
CA TYR A 336 -19.48 32.35 -21.95
C TYR A 336 -20.05 32.45 -23.38
N PHE A 337 -20.52 31.34 -23.95
CA PHE A 337 -21.01 31.29 -25.33
C PHE A 337 -22.53 31.46 -25.46
N ASP A 338 -23.29 31.17 -24.40
CA ASP A 338 -24.74 31.29 -24.34
C ASP A 338 -25.14 32.54 -23.54
N ALA A 339 -25.38 33.64 -24.27
CA ALA A 339 -25.77 34.92 -23.68
C ALA A 339 -27.12 34.86 -22.94
N THR A 340 -28.02 33.96 -23.32
CA THR A 340 -29.31 33.77 -22.64
C THR A 340 -29.09 33.09 -21.30
N GLN A 341 -28.25 32.05 -21.24
CA GLN A 341 -27.90 31.40 -19.97
C GLN A 341 -27.08 32.33 -19.08
N ALA A 342 -26.13 33.11 -19.63
CA ALA A 342 -25.38 34.11 -18.85
C ALA A 342 -26.29 35.18 -18.25
N SER A 343 -27.17 35.80 -19.04
CA SER A 343 -28.11 36.82 -18.54
C SER A 343 -29.12 36.27 -17.53
N THR A 344 -29.38 34.96 -17.57
CA THR A 344 -30.23 34.27 -16.59
C THR A 344 -29.46 34.00 -15.30
N TRP A 345 -28.31 33.36 -15.35
CA TRP A 345 -27.68 32.78 -14.16
C TRP A 345 -26.55 33.63 -13.57
N LEU A 346 -25.84 34.42 -14.38
CA LEU A 346 -24.71 35.22 -13.91
C LEU A 346 -25.19 36.58 -13.37
N PRO A 347 -24.60 37.07 -12.28
CA PRO A 347 -24.93 38.40 -11.77
C PRO A 347 -24.35 39.48 -12.68
N SER A 348 -25.02 40.62 -12.78
CA SER A 348 -24.65 41.73 -13.69
C SER A 348 -23.26 42.34 -13.42
N PHE A 349 -22.67 42.07 -12.26
CA PHE A 349 -21.33 42.54 -11.89
C PHE A 349 -20.21 41.52 -12.19
N PHE A 350 -20.54 40.33 -12.68
CA PHE A 350 -19.57 39.32 -13.07
C PHE A 350 -19.28 39.41 -14.57
N ASP A 351 -18.00 39.40 -14.96
CA ASP A 351 -17.59 39.40 -16.36
C ASP A 351 -17.52 37.96 -16.92
N PRO A 352 -18.37 37.58 -17.90
CA PRO A 352 -18.31 36.25 -18.50
C PRO A 352 -16.96 35.92 -19.14
N ASN A 353 -16.12 36.90 -19.48
CA ASN A 353 -14.77 36.62 -20.00
C ASN A 353 -13.89 35.89 -18.98
N ASP A 354 -14.17 36.01 -17.68
CA ASP A 354 -13.42 35.34 -16.61
C ASP A 354 -13.57 33.80 -16.64
N ILE A 355 -14.58 33.30 -17.36
CA ILE A 355 -14.83 31.86 -17.59
C ILE A 355 -14.68 31.46 -19.06
N SER A 356 -14.10 32.32 -19.91
CA SER A 356 -13.80 31.98 -21.31
C SER A 356 -12.80 30.80 -21.43
N THR A 357 -11.99 30.61 -20.40
CA THR A 357 -11.02 29.52 -20.27
C THR A 357 -11.21 28.79 -18.95
N ASP A 358 -10.74 27.54 -18.91
CA ASP A 358 -10.62 26.77 -17.69
C ASP A 358 -9.32 27.15 -16.92
N ILE A 359 -9.05 26.48 -15.80
CA ILE A 359 -7.85 26.77 -14.99
C ILE A 359 -6.54 26.53 -15.77
N LEU A 360 -6.57 25.67 -16.79
CA LEU A 360 -5.42 25.36 -17.66
C LEU A 360 -5.29 26.31 -18.85
N LEU A 361 -6.06 27.41 -18.86
CA LEU A 361 -6.16 28.33 -19.99
C LEU A 361 -6.74 27.68 -21.26
N ALA A 362 -7.30 26.47 -21.16
CA ALA A 362 -7.98 25.86 -22.28
C ALA A 362 -9.33 26.53 -22.46
N LYS A 363 -9.67 26.91 -23.70
CA LYS A 363 -11.01 27.44 -24.02
C LYS A 363 -12.09 26.46 -23.55
N ARG A 364 -13.07 26.98 -22.81
CA ARG A 364 -14.22 26.19 -22.36
C ARG A 364 -15.04 25.72 -23.57
N GLN A 365 -15.75 24.61 -23.40
CA GLN A 365 -16.54 24.02 -24.49
C GLN A 365 -17.82 24.84 -24.78
N LYS A 366 -18.28 24.81 -26.04
CA LYS A 366 -19.45 25.56 -26.49
C LYS A 366 -20.77 24.89 -26.09
N ASP A 367 -20.85 23.57 -26.25
CA ASP A 367 -22.09 22.79 -26.10
C ASP A 367 -22.33 22.28 -24.66
N GLY A 368 -21.77 22.99 -23.68
CA GLY A 368 -21.77 22.59 -22.27
C GLY A 368 -20.36 22.36 -21.75
N THR A 369 -20.11 22.80 -20.53
CA THR A 369 -18.81 22.81 -19.83
C THR A 369 -18.89 21.92 -18.60
N ALA A 370 -17.76 21.62 -18.01
CA ALA A 370 -17.75 20.82 -16.79
C ALA A 370 -18.17 21.63 -15.57
N ALA A 371 -18.80 20.96 -14.60
CA ALA A 371 -18.73 21.43 -13.23
C ALA A 371 -17.27 21.34 -12.76
N GLY A 372 -16.80 22.39 -12.10
CA GLY A 372 -15.42 22.54 -11.64
C GLY A 372 -14.52 23.35 -12.57
N ALA A 373 -13.24 23.37 -12.20
CA ALA A 373 -12.24 24.28 -12.75
C ALA A 373 -11.62 23.86 -14.09
N ASN A 374 -11.89 22.65 -14.57
CA ASN A 374 -11.24 22.05 -15.75
C ASN A 374 -12.28 21.53 -16.74
N ASP A 375 -12.08 21.75 -18.03
CA ASP A 375 -12.92 21.15 -19.09
C ASP A 375 -12.15 20.08 -19.91
N LYS A 376 -10.82 20.10 -19.83
CA LYS A 376 -9.95 19.17 -20.55
C LYS A 376 -9.06 18.38 -19.59
N ARG A 377 -8.65 17.19 -20.06
CA ARG A 377 -7.58 16.43 -19.41
C ARG A 377 -6.30 17.25 -19.40
N SER A 378 -5.55 17.18 -18.31
CA SER A 378 -4.15 17.60 -18.32
C SER A 378 -3.29 16.44 -18.80
N ASN A 379 -2.47 16.64 -19.83
CA ASN A 379 -1.45 15.67 -20.19
C ASN A 379 -0.40 15.67 -19.07
N ALA A 380 -0.17 14.51 -18.45
CA ALA A 380 0.93 14.30 -17.51
C ALA A 380 2.23 14.74 -18.22
N GLY A 381 2.74 15.91 -17.85
CA GLY A 381 3.84 16.57 -18.57
C GLY A 381 3.69 18.09 -18.71
N TYR A 382 2.46 18.64 -18.73
CA TYR A 382 2.30 20.10 -18.81
C TYR A 382 2.52 20.82 -17.47
N PHE A 383 2.62 20.07 -16.37
CA PHE A 383 2.81 20.61 -15.03
C PHE A 383 4.20 20.40 -14.42
N GLY A 384 5.02 19.46 -14.92
CA GLY A 384 6.33 19.13 -14.32
C GLY A 384 6.33 18.80 -12.81
N GLN A 385 5.18 18.84 -12.13
CA GLN A 385 4.96 18.66 -10.71
C GLN A 385 3.49 18.25 -10.55
N ASP A 386 3.23 17.10 -9.92
CA ASP A 386 1.88 16.70 -9.54
C ASP A 386 1.30 17.80 -8.64
N ILE A 387 0.19 18.41 -9.06
CA ILE A 387 -0.41 19.60 -8.43
C ILE A 387 -0.80 19.31 -6.96
N PHE A 388 -0.77 18.02 -6.56
CA PHE A 388 -1.22 17.50 -5.27
C PHE A 388 -0.13 16.75 -4.48
N ILE A 389 1.10 16.67 -4.99
CA ILE A 389 2.27 16.22 -4.23
C ILE A 389 3.07 17.48 -3.84
N SER A 390 3.53 17.56 -2.59
CA SER A 390 4.42 18.64 -2.18
C SER A 390 5.66 18.64 -3.09
N PRO A 391 6.02 19.75 -3.75
CA PRO A 391 7.25 19.82 -4.52
C PRO A 391 8.41 19.90 -3.53
N ARG A 392 8.88 18.75 -3.05
CA ARG A 392 10.08 18.70 -2.22
C ARG A 392 11.34 18.18 -2.88
N ASP A 393 11.28 17.58 -4.08
CA ASP A 393 12.51 17.05 -4.72
C ASP A 393 12.63 17.28 -6.23
N LEU A 394 11.90 18.22 -6.81
CA LEU A 394 12.13 18.61 -8.21
C LEU A 394 12.70 20.01 -8.26
N ASN A 395 14.02 20.07 -8.08
CA ASN A 395 14.84 21.22 -8.45
C ASN A 395 14.66 21.44 -9.97
N PRO A 396 13.93 22.48 -10.43
CA PRO A 396 13.50 22.59 -11.83
C PRO A 396 14.65 22.80 -12.82
N ASP A 397 15.87 23.05 -12.32
CA ASP A 397 17.03 23.48 -13.11
C ASP A 397 18.16 22.43 -13.20
N LYS A 398 17.97 21.19 -12.72
CA LYS A 398 18.98 20.12 -12.90
C LYS A 398 18.63 19.20 -14.05
N ASP A 399 19.29 19.41 -15.19
CA ASP A 399 19.45 18.41 -16.25
C ASP A 399 19.96 17.09 -15.64
N CYS A 400 19.10 16.08 -15.56
CA CYS A 400 19.45 14.76 -15.03
C CYS A 400 20.32 14.01 -16.05
N LYS A 401 21.63 14.03 -15.82
CA LYS A 401 22.59 13.04 -16.35
C LYS A 401 23.10 12.13 -15.22
N VAL A 402 22.20 11.55 -14.44
CA VAL A 402 22.58 10.57 -13.41
C VAL A 402 21.70 9.34 -13.54
N ASP A 403 22.34 8.19 -13.73
CA ASP A 403 21.72 6.88 -13.78
C ASP A 403 21.36 6.44 -12.35
N PRO A 404 20.06 6.30 -12.03
CA PRO A 404 19.60 6.02 -10.67
C PRO A 404 20.05 4.65 -10.15
N TYR A 405 20.51 3.74 -11.01
CA TYR A 405 21.00 2.42 -10.56
C TYR A 405 22.41 2.47 -9.97
N VAL A 406 23.27 3.39 -10.40
CA VAL A 406 24.64 3.48 -9.90
C VAL A 406 24.67 4.12 -8.51
N ASP A 407 23.85 5.15 -8.29
CA ASP A 407 23.73 5.79 -6.96
C ASP A 407 23.08 4.87 -5.91
N LEU A 408 22.17 3.97 -6.30
CA LEU A 408 21.57 2.98 -5.39
C LEU A 408 22.57 1.94 -4.88
N ILE A 409 23.58 1.62 -5.69
CA ILE A 409 24.62 0.64 -5.35
C ILE A 409 25.74 1.30 -4.51
N ASP A 410 26.12 2.54 -4.82
CA ASP A 410 27.19 3.25 -4.11
C ASP A 410 26.76 3.83 -2.75
N LEU A 411 25.45 4.01 -2.49
CA LEU A 411 24.94 4.51 -1.21
C LEU A 411 24.79 3.45 -0.11
N GLY A 412 25.04 2.16 -0.40
CA GLY A 412 24.98 1.10 0.61
C GLY A 412 23.66 1.03 1.37
N LEU A 413 22.54 1.29 0.67
CA LEU A 413 21.20 1.20 1.26
C LEU A 413 20.86 -0.28 1.48
N ASP A 414 20.85 -0.72 2.75
CA ASP A 414 20.29 -2.02 3.11
C ASP A 414 18.78 -2.01 2.87
N ILE A 415 18.39 -2.65 1.76
CA ILE A 415 16.99 -2.85 1.39
C ILE A 415 16.48 -4.05 2.19
N ALA A 416 15.64 -3.78 3.20
CA ALA A 416 14.94 -4.84 3.94
C ALA A 416 13.65 -5.23 3.21
N PHE A 417 13.48 -6.53 2.95
CA PHE A 417 12.24 -7.08 2.41
C PHE A 417 11.41 -7.70 3.54
N PRO A 418 10.12 -7.37 3.64
CA PRO A 418 9.25 -7.92 4.68
C PRO A 418 9.17 -9.45 4.54
N LYS A 419 9.42 -10.18 5.62
CA LYS A 419 9.13 -11.61 5.72
C LYS A 419 7.70 -11.78 6.23
N ILE A 420 6.85 -12.41 5.44
CA ILE A 420 5.42 -12.58 5.74
C ILE A 420 5.11 -14.07 5.91
N THR A 421 4.68 -14.50 7.09
CA THR A 421 4.29 -15.90 7.33
C THR A 421 3.16 -16.33 6.38
N PRO A 422 3.24 -17.51 5.72
CA PRO A 422 2.15 -18.06 4.91
C PRO A 422 0.98 -18.41 5.81
N GLY A 423 -0.23 -18.31 5.25
CA GLY A 423 -1.45 -18.52 6.00
C GLY A 423 -2.66 -17.84 5.38
N TYR A 424 -3.76 -17.83 6.13
CA TYR A 424 -5.01 -17.22 5.71
C TYR A 424 -5.00 -15.72 5.99
N PHE A 425 -5.45 -14.92 5.02
CA PHE A 425 -5.65 -13.50 5.21
C PHE A 425 -6.88 -13.00 4.46
N TYR A 426 -7.43 -11.88 4.91
CA TYR A 426 -8.52 -11.20 4.23
C TYR A 426 -7.98 -10.01 3.46
N SER A 427 -8.41 -9.87 2.20
CA SER A 427 -8.37 -8.59 1.49
C SER A 427 -9.79 -8.16 1.22
N HIS A 428 -10.15 -6.97 1.73
CA HIS A 428 -11.54 -6.52 1.85
C HIS A 428 -12.41 -7.52 2.65
N GLU A 429 -13.46 -8.06 2.04
CA GLU A 429 -14.38 -9.05 2.61
C GLU A 429 -14.11 -10.47 2.05
N ARG A 430 -12.95 -10.69 1.43
CA ARG A 430 -12.64 -11.93 0.70
C ARG A 430 -11.44 -12.65 1.31
N GLU A 431 -11.55 -13.97 1.40
CA GLU A 431 -10.53 -14.85 1.97
C GLU A 431 -9.49 -15.31 0.95
N TYR A 432 -8.23 -15.24 1.35
CA TYR A 432 -7.07 -15.66 0.57
C TYR A 432 -6.16 -16.56 1.41
N TYR A 433 -5.35 -17.35 0.72
CA TYR A 433 -4.20 -18.06 1.26
C TYR A 433 -2.92 -17.46 0.68
N LEU A 434 -1.94 -17.15 1.52
CA LEU A 434 -0.60 -16.72 1.13
C LEU A 434 0.35 -17.92 1.14
N TYR A 435 1.03 -18.19 0.03
CA TYR A 435 2.10 -19.17 -0.07
C TYR A 435 3.47 -18.50 0.19
N ALA A 436 4.36 -19.20 0.88
CA ALA A 436 5.76 -18.80 1.00
C ALA A 436 6.47 -18.93 -0.35
N ARG A 437 6.24 -20.04 -1.07
CA ARG A 437 6.61 -20.21 -2.46
C ARG A 437 5.54 -21.02 -3.20
N LYS A 438 4.66 -20.29 -3.88
CA LYS A 438 3.62 -20.86 -4.74
C LYS A 438 4.24 -21.57 -5.94
N MET A 439 3.73 -22.76 -6.25
CA MET A 439 3.93 -23.43 -7.54
C MET A 439 2.58 -23.71 -8.18
N CYS A 440 2.52 -23.61 -9.50
CA CYS A 440 1.33 -23.90 -10.30
C CYS A 440 1.64 -24.96 -11.35
N ARG A 441 0.72 -25.91 -11.54
CA ARG A 441 0.79 -26.93 -12.60
C ARG A 441 -0.59 -27.17 -13.21
N THR A 442 -0.63 -27.63 -14.45
CA THR A 442 -1.85 -28.18 -15.04
C THR A 442 -2.16 -29.56 -14.44
N ILE A 443 -3.43 -29.95 -14.44
CA ILE A 443 -3.85 -31.29 -13.99
C ILE A 443 -3.17 -32.41 -14.79
N GLY A 444 -2.86 -32.15 -16.07
CA GLY A 444 -2.11 -33.04 -16.96
C GLY A 444 -0.69 -33.30 -16.52
N GLU A 445 0.00 -32.31 -15.96
CA GLU A 445 1.35 -32.49 -15.42
C GLU A 445 1.35 -33.28 -14.11
N CYS A 446 0.19 -33.41 -13.47
CA CYS A 446 -0.04 -34.25 -12.29
C CYS A 446 -0.63 -35.62 -12.66
N ALA A 447 -0.80 -35.94 -13.95
CA ALA A 447 -1.48 -37.14 -14.41
C ALA A 447 -0.54 -38.35 -14.50
N LYS A 448 -1.09 -39.52 -14.16
CA LYS A 448 -0.52 -40.86 -14.33
C LYS A 448 -1.52 -41.68 -15.11
N THR A 449 -1.15 -42.19 -16.29
CA THR A 449 -2.03 -43.03 -17.11
C THR A 449 -1.52 -44.47 -17.14
N THR A 450 -2.38 -45.41 -16.76
CA THR A 450 -2.08 -46.84 -16.75
C THR A 450 -2.79 -47.56 -17.88
N PHE A 451 -2.02 -48.26 -18.71
CA PHE A 451 -2.50 -49.06 -19.82
C PHE A 451 -2.36 -50.54 -19.49
N LYS A 452 -3.41 -51.31 -19.75
CA LYS A 452 -3.35 -52.77 -19.68
C LYS A 452 -2.96 -53.34 -21.02
N LEU A 453 -1.87 -54.08 -21.06
CA LEU A 453 -1.33 -54.68 -22.27
C LEU A 453 -1.90 -56.09 -22.50
N PRO A 454 -2.08 -56.52 -23.77
CA PRO A 454 -2.54 -57.87 -24.09
C PRO A 454 -1.62 -59.00 -23.60
N ALA A 455 -0.34 -58.72 -23.39
CA ALA A 455 0.64 -59.69 -22.92
C ALA A 455 1.75 -59.02 -22.10
N ARG A 456 2.39 -59.81 -21.23
CA ARG A 456 3.50 -59.35 -20.38
C ARG A 456 4.73 -58.99 -21.23
N ILE A 457 5.21 -57.74 -21.07
CA ILE A 457 6.44 -57.28 -21.72
C ILE A 457 7.66 -57.93 -21.04
N SER A 458 8.64 -58.33 -21.84
CA SER A 458 9.94 -58.77 -21.36
C SER A 458 10.87 -57.58 -21.09
N SER A 459 11.20 -57.34 -19.82
CA SER A 459 12.21 -56.35 -19.41
C SER A 459 13.64 -56.70 -19.83
N LEU A 460 13.90 -57.94 -20.27
CA LEU A 460 15.22 -58.41 -20.72
C LEU A 460 15.58 -57.97 -22.15
N LYS A 461 14.67 -57.29 -22.86
CA LYS A 461 14.83 -56.82 -24.23
C LYS A 461 14.55 -55.32 -24.30
N PRO A 462 15.12 -54.59 -25.26
CA PRO A 462 14.92 -53.14 -25.37
C PRO A 462 13.45 -52.81 -25.60
N ILE A 463 13.01 -51.75 -24.91
CA ILE A 463 11.67 -51.18 -25.00
C ILE A 463 11.83 -49.76 -25.49
N LYS A 464 11.09 -49.38 -26.52
CA LYS A 464 11.07 -48.03 -27.06
C LYS A 464 9.66 -47.49 -26.97
N VAL A 465 9.51 -46.37 -26.28
CA VAL A 465 8.24 -45.70 -26.07
C VAL A 465 8.26 -44.37 -26.83
N LEU A 466 7.22 -44.12 -27.60
CA LEU A 466 6.94 -42.80 -28.16
C LEU A 466 5.65 -42.26 -27.56
N VAL A 467 5.67 -41.01 -27.14
CA VAL A 467 4.50 -40.29 -26.63
C VAL A 467 4.36 -39.03 -27.47
N ALA A 468 3.19 -38.82 -28.08
CA ALA A 468 2.94 -37.71 -29.00
C ALA A 468 4.03 -37.58 -30.09
N GLY A 469 4.49 -38.71 -30.63
CA GLY A 469 5.53 -38.78 -31.65
C GLY A 469 6.97 -38.52 -31.16
N LYS A 470 7.19 -38.27 -29.86
CA LYS A 470 8.53 -38.06 -29.28
C LYS A 470 8.99 -39.31 -28.53
N THR A 471 10.23 -39.74 -28.79
CA THR A 471 10.82 -40.87 -28.08
C THR A 471 11.14 -40.50 -26.63
N ILE A 472 10.59 -41.26 -25.68
CA ILE A 472 10.86 -41.11 -24.25
C ILE A 472 12.07 -41.96 -23.89
N LYS A 473 13.12 -41.33 -23.38
CA LYS A 473 14.37 -42.00 -22.96
C LYS A 473 14.58 -41.99 -21.45
N ASP A 474 13.92 -41.08 -20.75
CA ASP A 474 14.08 -40.93 -19.31
C ASP A 474 13.13 -41.89 -18.58
N PRO A 475 13.66 -42.79 -17.73
CA PRO A 475 12.86 -43.78 -17.02
C PRO A 475 11.89 -43.16 -16.00
N ARG A 476 12.03 -41.88 -15.62
CA ARG A 476 11.09 -41.22 -14.69
C ARG A 476 9.67 -41.09 -15.25
N TYR A 477 9.51 -41.17 -16.58
CA TYR A 477 8.22 -41.01 -17.24
C TYR A 477 7.48 -42.34 -17.46
N ILE A 478 8.16 -43.47 -17.32
CA ILE A 478 7.60 -44.78 -17.70
C ILE A 478 7.92 -45.84 -16.66
N ASP A 479 6.91 -46.65 -16.32
CA ASP A 479 7.08 -47.83 -15.48
C ASP A 479 6.33 -49.02 -16.08
N ILE A 480 6.84 -50.24 -15.87
CA ILE A 480 6.29 -51.47 -16.42
C ILE A 480 6.17 -52.50 -15.32
N ILE A 481 4.93 -52.79 -14.95
CA ILE A 481 4.58 -53.70 -13.87
C ILE A 481 3.80 -54.88 -14.47
N GLY A 482 4.54 -55.89 -14.95
CA GLY A 482 3.94 -57.07 -15.56
C GLY A 482 3.31 -56.79 -16.93
N ASP A 483 1.97 -56.86 -16.99
CA ASP A 483 1.15 -56.49 -18.16
C ASP A 483 0.61 -55.05 -18.08
N LEU A 484 1.03 -54.26 -17.07
CA LEU A 484 0.67 -52.85 -16.95
C LEU A 484 1.81 -51.96 -17.43
N PHE A 485 1.48 -51.02 -18.30
CA PHE A 485 2.36 -49.92 -18.69
C PHE A 485 1.86 -48.62 -18.05
N VAL A 486 2.70 -47.97 -17.26
CA VAL A 486 2.39 -46.75 -16.54
C VAL A 486 3.15 -45.60 -17.19
N LEU A 487 2.42 -44.56 -17.57
CA LEU A 487 2.96 -43.32 -18.10
C LEU A 487 2.75 -42.19 -17.09
N TYR A 488 3.83 -41.59 -16.62
CA TYR A 488 3.80 -40.34 -15.87
C TYR A 488 3.92 -39.17 -16.85
N HIS A 489 2.91 -38.31 -16.86
CA HIS A 489 2.80 -37.25 -17.87
C HIS A 489 3.75 -36.07 -17.64
N PHE A 490 4.28 -35.93 -16.42
CA PHE A 490 5.20 -34.90 -15.93
C PHE A 490 5.93 -34.17 -17.08
N ASP A 491 5.62 -32.90 -17.35
CA ASP A 491 6.31 -32.06 -18.36
C ASP A 491 6.45 -32.62 -19.80
N LEU A 492 5.82 -33.75 -20.13
CA LEU A 492 5.86 -34.34 -21.48
C LEU A 492 5.10 -33.48 -22.50
N GLY A 493 4.36 -32.49 -22.03
CA GLY A 493 3.59 -31.57 -22.86
C GLY A 493 2.42 -32.24 -23.56
N ILE A 494 1.86 -33.31 -22.97
CA ILE A 494 0.68 -34.00 -23.49
C ILE A 494 -0.50 -33.04 -23.43
N GLN A 495 -1.01 -32.62 -24.58
CA GLN A 495 -2.01 -31.55 -24.65
C GLN A 495 -3.42 -32.13 -24.71
N THR A 496 -3.59 -33.21 -25.47
CA THR A 496 -4.90 -33.78 -25.73
C THR A 496 -4.95 -35.27 -25.35
N PRO A 497 -6.12 -35.76 -24.89
CA PRO A 497 -6.30 -37.18 -24.62
C PRO A 497 -6.32 -38.06 -25.89
N GLN A 498 -6.28 -37.44 -27.09
CA GLN A 498 -6.18 -38.14 -28.38
C GLN A 498 -4.73 -38.41 -28.80
N GLU A 499 -3.74 -37.82 -28.12
CA GLU A 499 -2.34 -38.09 -28.41
C GLU A 499 -2.00 -39.55 -28.16
N GLU A 500 -1.06 -40.05 -28.94
CA GLU A 500 -0.78 -41.48 -29.02
C GLU A 500 0.44 -41.87 -28.19
N VAL A 501 0.34 -43.06 -27.61
CA VAL A 501 1.42 -43.77 -26.94
C VAL A 501 1.72 -45.00 -27.78
N GLU A 502 2.94 -45.08 -28.28
CA GLU A 502 3.44 -46.20 -29.07
C GLU A 502 4.51 -46.94 -28.27
N ILE A 503 4.38 -48.26 -28.18
CA ILE A 503 5.27 -49.12 -27.41
C ILE A 503 5.81 -50.20 -28.35
N GLU A 504 7.07 -50.05 -28.76
CA GLU A 504 7.84 -51.08 -29.44
C GLU A 504 8.56 -51.93 -28.38
N CYS A 505 8.16 -53.20 -28.24
CA CYS A 505 8.69 -54.08 -27.19
C CYS A 505 8.77 -55.54 -27.64
N TYR A 506 9.16 -56.43 -26.71
CA TYR A 506 9.15 -57.87 -26.93
C TYR A 506 8.29 -58.56 -25.88
N THR A 507 7.45 -59.51 -26.31
CA THR A 507 6.73 -60.41 -25.40
C THR A 507 7.45 -61.75 -25.32
N GLN A 508 7.39 -62.39 -24.16
CA GLN A 508 8.00 -63.71 -23.95
C GLN A 508 6.95 -64.81 -24.05
N THR A 509 7.29 -65.88 -24.74
CA THR A 509 6.49 -67.11 -24.79
C THR A 509 7.40 -68.30 -24.58
N TRP A 510 6.89 -69.35 -23.93
CA TRP A 510 7.65 -70.57 -23.70
C TRP A 510 7.54 -71.49 -24.91
N ASP A 511 8.68 -71.81 -25.53
CA ASP A 511 8.74 -72.81 -26.59
C ASP A 511 8.96 -74.20 -25.98
N ASN A 512 7.90 -75.02 -25.98
CA ASN A 512 7.94 -76.38 -25.46
C ASN A 512 8.95 -77.29 -26.18
N ASN A 513 9.28 -77.02 -27.44
CA ASN A 513 10.20 -77.84 -28.24
C ASN A 513 11.66 -77.48 -27.95
N ALA A 514 11.96 -76.19 -27.85
CA ALA A 514 13.31 -75.70 -27.56
C ALA A 514 13.62 -75.60 -26.06
N ARG A 515 12.61 -75.78 -25.19
CA ARG A 515 12.70 -75.62 -23.72
C ARG A 515 13.33 -74.28 -23.30
N GLU A 516 13.04 -73.23 -24.05
CA GLU A 516 13.55 -71.89 -23.82
C GLU A 516 12.45 -70.84 -24.02
N PHE A 517 12.67 -69.64 -23.50
CA PHE A 517 11.81 -68.50 -23.80
C PHE A 517 12.16 -67.91 -25.17
N LYS A 518 11.17 -67.87 -26.07
CA LYS A 518 11.24 -67.13 -27.33
C LYS A 518 10.64 -65.74 -27.15
N TYR A 519 11.32 -64.75 -27.72
CA TYR A 519 10.92 -63.36 -27.67
C TYR A 519 10.39 -62.93 -29.03
N PHE A 520 9.17 -62.40 -29.06
CA PHE A 520 8.55 -61.89 -30.28
C PHE A 520 8.44 -60.37 -30.20
N PRO A 521 8.87 -59.63 -31.24
CA PRO A 521 8.64 -58.20 -31.28
C PRO A 521 7.14 -57.93 -31.40
N VAL A 522 6.62 -57.02 -30.58
CA VAL A 522 5.22 -56.58 -30.59
C VAL A 522 5.17 -55.06 -30.54
N TYR A 523 4.21 -54.49 -31.25
CA TYR A 523 3.94 -53.06 -31.30
C TYR A 523 2.54 -52.80 -30.77
N TYR A 524 2.46 -51.96 -29.74
CA TYR A 524 1.19 -51.48 -29.19
C TYR A 524 1.04 -49.99 -29.48
N ARG A 525 -0.17 -49.58 -29.84
CA ARG A 525 -0.53 -48.18 -30.08
C ARG A 525 -1.85 -47.89 -29.36
N PHE A 526 -1.79 -46.97 -28.42
CA PHE A 526 -2.94 -46.52 -27.63
C PHE A 526 -3.08 -45.01 -27.76
N ARG A 527 -4.27 -44.49 -27.53
CA ARG A 527 -4.47 -43.07 -27.21
C ARG A 527 -4.46 -42.90 -25.70
N ILE A 528 -4.06 -41.73 -25.20
CA ILE A 528 -4.04 -41.44 -23.76
C ILE A 528 -5.40 -41.75 -23.10
N GLN A 529 -6.51 -41.44 -23.76
CA GLN A 529 -7.87 -41.73 -23.27
C GLN A 529 -8.20 -43.23 -23.10
N ASP A 530 -7.41 -44.13 -23.69
CA ASP A 530 -7.65 -45.59 -23.63
C ASP A 530 -7.12 -46.20 -22.33
N GLY A 531 -6.29 -45.45 -21.57
CA GLY A 531 -5.75 -45.86 -20.28
C GLY A 531 -6.52 -45.26 -19.08
N LEU A 532 -6.29 -45.83 -17.89
CA LEU A 532 -6.83 -45.30 -16.63
C LEU A 532 -5.95 -44.15 -16.14
N THR A 533 -6.48 -42.93 -16.14
CA THR A 533 -5.76 -41.73 -15.68
C THR A 533 -6.09 -41.38 -14.22
N GLU A 534 -5.06 -41.27 -13.39
CA GLU A 534 -5.11 -40.81 -12.00
C GLU A 534 -4.26 -39.55 -11.80
N PHE A 535 -4.45 -38.84 -10.69
CA PHE A 535 -3.81 -37.54 -10.46
C PHE A 535 -3.08 -37.50 -9.12
N PHE A 536 -1.80 -37.15 -9.15
CA PHE A 536 -0.91 -37.09 -7.98
C PHE A 536 -0.17 -35.76 -7.93
N LEU A 537 -0.08 -35.17 -6.74
CA LEU A 537 0.78 -34.02 -6.51
C LEU A 537 2.26 -34.44 -6.63
N PRO A 538 3.10 -33.55 -7.17
CA PRO A 538 4.53 -33.80 -7.36
C PRO A 538 5.30 -33.84 -6.03
N GLU A 539 6.52 -34.37 -6.06
CA GLU A 539 7.37 -34.57 -4.87
C GLU A 539 7.80 -33.26 -4.18
N ASP A 540 7.78 -32.12 -4.89
CA ASP A 540 8.08 -30.80 -4.35
C ASP A 540 6.93 -30.18 -3.54
N TYR A 541 5.77 -30.84 -3.47
CA TYR A 541 4.64 -30.44 -2.65
C TYR A 541 4.96 -30.48 -1.15
N LYS A 542 4.62 -29.41 -0.43
CA LYS A 542 4.72 -29.33 1.04
C LYS A 542 3.33 -29.29 1.69
N PRO A 543 3.02 -30.20 2.64
CA PRO A 543 1.69 -30.32 3.25
C PRO A 543 1.34 -29.22 4.25
N VAL A 544 2.22 -28.23 4.42
CA VAL A 544 1.99 -27.05 5.28
C VAL A 544 1.06 -26.02 4.64
N GLY A 545 0.83 -26.09 3.32
CA GLY A 545 -0.09 -25.21 2.60
C GLY A 545 -1.28 -25.93 1.97
N PRO A 546 -2.38 -25.20 1.68
CA PRO A 546 -3.55 -25.71 1.00
C PRO A 546 -3.22 -25.98 -0.46
N VAL A 547 -4.00 -26.88 -1.02
CA VAL A 547 -4.06 -27.13 -2.45
C VAL A 547 -5.31 -26.44 -2.96
N VAL A 548 -5.18 -25.69 -4.04
CA VAL A 548 -6.29 -24.98 -4.68
C VAL A 548 -6.35 -25.35 -6.15
N ILE A 549 -7.47 -25.90 -6.61
CA ILE A 549 -7.68 -26.28 -8.02
C ILE A 549 -8.68 -25.32 -8.67
N THR A 550 -8.38 -24.84 -9.88
CA THR A 550 -9.28 -24.01 -10.71
C THR A 550 -9.66 -24.70 -12.01
N ASP A 551 -10.92 -24.52 -12.42
CA ASP A 551 -11.42 -24.79 -13.75
C ASP A 551 -11.45 -23.48 -14.57
N ASP A 552 -10.48 -23.33 -15.46
CA ASP A 552 -10.27 -22.09 -16.20
C ASP A 552 -11.28 -21.88 -17.35
N ARG A 553 -12.24 -22.80 -17.52
CA ARG A 553 -13.28 -22.76 -18.58
C ARG A 553 -14.66 -22.35 -18.08
N VAL A 554 -14.84 -22.15 -16.77
CA VAL A 554 -16.14 -21.76 -16.20
C VAL A 554 -16.54 -20.36 -16.70
N SER A 555 -17.67 -20.30 -17.39
CA SER A 555 -18.26 -19.05 -17.91
C SER A 555 -18.91 -18.26 -16.78
N LEU A 556 -19.10 -16.94 -16.97
CA LEU A 556 -19.85 -16.11 -16.04
C LEU A 556 -21.34 -16.46 -15.98
N LEU A 557 -21.86 -17.10 -17.02
CA LEU A 557 -23.27 -17.44 -17.14
C LEU A 557 -23.59 -18.82 -16.56
N ASP A 558 -22.57 -19.65 -16.31
CA ASP A 558 -22.76 -20.99 -15.74
C ASP A 558 -23.50 -20.95 -14.38
N PRO A 559 -24.47 -21.83 -14.12
CA PRO A 559 -25.10 -22.00 -12.81
C PRO A 559 -24.07 -22.26 -11.68
N GLU A 560 -24.18 -21.56 -10.54
CA GLU A 560 -23.24 -21.74 -9.41
C GLU A 560 -23.27 -23.17 -8.85
N ASP A 561 -24.45 -23.79 -8.79
CA ASP A 561 -24.65 -25.17 -8.33
C ASP A 561 -23.99 -26.21 -9.25
N MET A 562 -23.78 -25.90 -10.54
CA MET A 562 -23.13 -26.78 -11.52
C MET A 562 -21.63 -26.48 -11.70
N ALA A 563 -21.18 -25.25 -11.44
CA ALA A 563 -19.78 -24.84 -11.61
C ALA A 563 -18.84 -25.30 -10.47
N HIS A 564 -19.37 -25.60 -9.28
CA HIS A 564 -18.57 -25.88 -8.08
C HIS A 564 -18.29 -27.37 -7.83
N ARG A 565 -17.38 -27.94 -8.62
CA ARG A 565 -16.86 -29.30 -8.40
C ARG A 565 -16.14 -29.46 -7.06
N GLU A 566 -16.19 -30.65 -6.49
CA GLU A 566 -15.52 -30.98 -5.22
C GLU A 566 -14.29 -31.88 -5.46
N PHE A 567 -13.23 -31.68 -4.67
CA PHE A 567 -12.03 -32.51 -4.67
C PHE A 567 -11.51 -32.74 -3.25
N SER A 568 -10.66 -33.75 -3.09
CA SER A 568 -9.93 -34.03 -1.86
C SER A 568 -8.46 -34.31 -2.20
N VAL A 569 -7.59 -34.12 -1.22
CA VAL A 569 -6.19 -34.56 -1.30
C VAL A 569 -5.97 -35.61 -0.22
N THR A 570 -5.75 -36.84 -0.65
CA THR A 570 -5.57 -38.01 0.20
C THR A 570 -4.12 -38.49 0.10
N TRP A 571 -3.61 -39.12 1.15
CA TRP A 571 -2.30 -39.76 1.08
C TRP A 571 -2.47 -41.21 0.61
N ASP A 572 -1.90 -41.54 -0.55
CA ASP A 572 -1.86 -42.91 -1.06
C ASP A 572 -0.68 -43.64 -0.40
N TYR A 573 -0.99 -44.65 0.42
CA TYR A 573 0.02 -45.39 1.17
C TYR A 573 0.86 -46.32 0.29
N ASP A 574 0.31 -46.81 -0.82
CA ASP A 574 1.02 -47.75 -1.71
C ASP A 574 2.02 -47.01 -2.58
N GLU A 575 1.62 -45.83 -3.08
CA GLU A 575 2.45 -44.99 -3.95
C GLU A 575 3.31 -43.98 -3.17
N GLN A 576 3.08 -43.81 -1.86
CA GLN A 576 3.73 -42.81 -0.99
C GLN A 576 3.64 -41.38 -1.56
N LYS A 577 2.47 -41.04 -2.11
CA LYS A 577 2.23 -39.76 -2.80
C LYS A 577 0.88 -39.19 -2.39
N ALA A 578 0.76 -37.85 -2.46
CA ALA A 578 -0.52 -37.18 -2.26
C ALA A 578 -1.36 -37.28 -3.53
N ARG A 579 -2.47 -38.01 -3.46
CA ARG A 579 -3.43 -38.24 -4.54
C ARG A 579 -4.50 -37.16 -4.54
N ILE A 580 -4.87 -36.68 -5.73
CA ILE A 580 -6.01 -35.79 -5.93
C ILE A 580 -7.21 -36.64 -6.35
N GLU A 581 -8.26 -36.62 -5.55
CA GLU A 581 -9.52 -37.31 -5.85
C GLU A 581 -10.61 -36.28 -6.15
N PHE A 582 -11.27 -36.41 -7.30
CA PHE A 582 -12.43 -35.59 -7.62
C PHE A 582 -13.70 -36.34 -7.26
N ALA A 583 -14.70 -35.64 -6.74
CA ALA A 583 -15.99 -36.23 -6.40
C ALA A 583 -16.70 -36.87 -7.60
N GLN A 584 -16.41 -36.37 -8.82
CA GLN A 584 -17.23 -36.55 -10.02
C GLN A 584 -16.36 -36.49 -11.30
N ASN A 585 -15.42 -37.43 -11.45
CA ASN A 585 -14.54 -37.50 -12.62
C ASN A 585 -15.03 -38.45 -13.72
N SER A 586 -16.30 -38.85 -13.63
CA SER A 586 -16.86 -40.04 -14.27
C SER A 586 -17.59 -39.77 -15.58
N ASN A 587 -17.74 -38.51 -16.03
CA ASN A 587 -18.35 -38.26 -17.33
C ASN A 587 -17.48 -38.83 -18.46
N LEU A 588 -18.03 -39.82 -19.17
CA LEU A 588 -17.36 -40.54 -20.24
C LEU A 588 -17.45 -39.79 -21.59
N ILE A 589 -18.43 -38.89 -21.72
CA ILE A 589 -18.73 -38.13 -22.94
C ILE A 589 -17.68 -37.03 -23.14
N SER A 590 -17.09 -37.00 -24.33
CA SER A 590 -16.11 -35.98 -24.73
C SER A 590 -16.80 -34.80 -25.40
N ASN A 591 -16.35 -33.57 -25.09
CA ASN A 591 -16.94 -32.31 -25.58
C ASN A 591 -18.47 -32.24 -25.37
N ALA A 592 -18.90 -32.59 -24.15
CA ALA A 592 -20.31 -32.83 -23.86
C ALA A 592 -21.18 -31.57 -23.74
N GLN A 593 -20.55 -30.40 -23.71
CA GLN A 593 -21.14 -29.05 -23.75
C GLN A 593 -20.74 -28.26 -25.02
N PHE A 594 -20.19 -28.95 -26.03
CA PHE A 594 -19.94 -28.40 -27.37
C PHE A 594 -18.98 -27.19 -27.49
N ASP A 595 -18.21 -26.85 -26.44
CA ASP A 595 -17.29 -25.69 -26.43
C ASP A 595 -16.06 -25.78 -27.34
N SER A 596 -15.73 -26.97 -27.87
CA SER A 596 -14.52 -27.15 -28.69
C SER A 596 -14.80 -26.95 -30.18
N ILE A 597 -14.42 -25.80 -30.76
CA ILE A 597 -14.41 -25.56 -32.22
C ILE A 597 -12.97 -25.39 -32.75
N PHE A 598 -12.62 -26.16 -33.79
CA PHE A 598 -11.45 -25.89 -34.64
C PHE A 598 -11.92 -25.57 -36.06
N GLY A 599 -11.59 -24.37 -36.54
CA GLY A 599 -11.83 -23.97 -37.93
C GLY A 599 -13.23 -23.44 -38.23
N THR A 600 -13.46 -23.05 -39.49
CA THR A 600 -14.60 -22.27 -39.99
C THR A 600 -15.94 -23.03 -40.07
N GLY A 601 -16.10 -24.15 -39.34
CA GLY A 601 -17.29 -25.01 -39.41
C GLY A 601 -18.10 -25.01 -38.11
N GLN A 602 -19.43 -24.97 -38.23
CA GLN A 602 -20.40 -25.04 -37.14
C GLN A 602 -20.81 -26.49 -36.78
N THR A 603 -19.97 -27.51 -36.95
CA THR A 603 -20.34 -28.92 -36.65
C THR A 603 -19.93 -29.34 -35.23
N PRO A 604 -20.68 -30.21 -34.53
CA PRO A 604 -20.37 -30.63 -33.17
C PRO A 604 -19.13 -31.53 -33.10
N LEU A 605 -17.98 -30.97 -32.67
CA LEU A 605 -16.71 -31.69 -32.61
C LEU A 605 -16.77 -32.87 -31.62
N CYS A 606 -16.13 -33.99 -31.96
CA CYS A 606 -16.16 -35.28 -31.24
C CYS A 606 -17.51 -36.00 -31.29
N TRP A 607 -18.52 -35.42 -31.95
CA TRP A 607 -19.81 -36.05 -32.21
C TRP A 607 -19.92 -36.34 -33.70
N ALA A 608 -20.42 -37.52 -34.05
CA ALA A 608 -20.94 -37.69 -35.40
C ALA A 608 -22.36 -37.11 -35.44
N SER A 609 -22.75 -36.51 -36.56
CA SER A 609 -23.97 -35.73 -36.62
C SER A 609 -24.56 -35.63 -38.02
N GLN A 610 -25.88 -35.50 -38.10
CA GLN A 610 -26.63 -35.16 -39.31
C GLN A 610 -27.59 -34.00 -38.99
N ASN A 611 -27.66 -33.01 -39.89
CA ASN A 611 -28.49 -31.82 -39.72
C ASN A 611 -28.33 -31.15 -38.33
N ALA A 612 -27.09 -31.11 -37.83
CA ALA A 612 -26.77 -30.51 -36.54
C ALA A 612 -25.71 -29.44 -36.69
N THR A 613 -25.88 -28.34 -35.95
CA THR A 613 -24.96 -27.21 -35.93
C THR A 613 -24.73 -26.72 -34.51
N VAL A 614 -23.53 -26.22 -34.23
CA VAL A 614 -23.14 -25.63 -32.94
C VAL A 614 -23.09 -24.13 -33.09
N HIS A 615 -23.65 -23.42 -32.11
CA HIS A 615 -23.71 -21.97 -32.08
C HIS A 615 -22.97 -21.43 -30.83
N THR A 616 -22.53 -20.15 -30.81
CA THR A 616 -21.95 -19.38 -29.65
C THR A 616 -22.84 -18.27 -29.03
N GLY A 617 -22.99 -18.19 -27.69
CA GLY A 617 -23.55 -17.03 -26.97
C GLY A 617 -25.00 -17.11 -26.44
N THR A 618 -25.56 -15.96 -26.04
CA THR A 618 -27.00 -15.81 -25.69
C THR A 618 -27.82 -15.88 -26.97
N PHE A 619 -28.37 -17.05 -27.26
CA PHE A 619 -28.74 -17.31 -28.64
C PHE A 619 -29.90 -16.48 -29.14
N PHE A 620 -30.93 -16.18 -28.33
CA PHE A 620 -32.10 -15.47 -28.83
C PHE A 620 -32.85 -14.68 -27.77
N GLY A 621 -32.28 -13.55 -27.33
CA GLY A 621 -32.97 -12.57 -26.47
C GLY A 621 -33.30 -12.99 -25.03
N GLU A 622 -33.56 -14.29 -24.76
CA GLU A 622 -34.05 -14.82 -23.48
C GLU A 622 -33.34 -16.10 -22.98
N TYR A 623 -32.64 -16.87 -23.83
CA TYR A 623 -32.04 -18.17 -23.42
C TYR A 623 -30.51 -18.23 -23.61
N SER A 624 -29.84 -18.82 -22.62
CA SER A 624 -28.41 -19.14 -22.60
C SER A 624 -28.18 -20.66 -22.58
N PRO A 625 -27.01 -21.15 -23.04
CA PRO A 625 -26.55 -22.51 -22.75
C PRO A 625 -26.67 -22.86 -21.26
N VAL A 626 -26.84 -24.13 -20.96
CA VAL A 626 -26.85 -24.68 -19.59
C VAL A 626 -25.45 -24.63 -18.99
N MET A 627 -24.42 -24.94 -19.79
CA MET A 627 -23.03 -24.88 -19.36
C MET A 627 -22.14 -24.48 -20.54
N GLY A 628 -21.18 -23.60 -20.28
CA GLY A 628 -20.25 -23.14 -21.32
C GLY A 628 -20.88 -22.05 -22.20
N ASP A 629 -20.27 -21.83 -23.36
CA ASP A 629 -20.65 -20.72 -24.25
C ASP A 629 -21.37 -21.22 -25.52
N TYR A 630 -21.54 -22.53 -25.68
CA TYR A 630 -22.00 -23.18 -26.89
C TYR A 630 -23.17 -24.14 -26.64
N ALA A 631 -24.03 -24.30 -27.64
CA ALA A 631 -25.09 -25.32 -27.62
C ALA A 631 -25.27 -25.91 -29.02
N CYS A 632 -25.70 -27.18 -29.10
CA CYS A 632 -25.93 -27.86 -30.37
C CYS A 632 -27.40 -27.79 -30.77
N ASN A 633 -27.69 -27.18 -31.92
CA ASN A 633 -28.98 -27.27 -32.60
C ASN A 633 -29.00 -28.51 -33.49
N VAL A 634 -29.96 -29.39 -33.27
CA VAL A 634 -30.28 -30.53 -34.11
C VAL A 634 -31.59 -30.20 -34.84
N GLY A 635 -31.51 -29.93 -36.13
CA GLY A 635 -32.67 -29.63 -36.97
C GLY A 635 -33.56 -30.85 -37.18
N THR A 636 -34.76 -30.64 -37.73
CA THR A 636 -35.74 -31.70 -38.01
C THR A 636 -35.12 -32.89 -38.77
N GLY A 637 -35.34 -34.11 -38.27
CA GLY A 637 -34.79 -35.34 -38.83
C GLY A 637 -33.27 -35.51 -38.64
N GLY A 638 -32.65 -34.64 -37.85
CA GLY A 638 -31.23 -34.68 -37.52
C GLY A 638 -30.91 -35.55 -36.30
N TYR A 639 -29.62 -35.78 -36.08
CA TYR A 639 -29.12 -36.48 -34.90
C TYR A 639 -27.70 -36.06 -34.53
N ILE A 640 -27.33 -36.34 -33.28
CA ILE A 640 -25.95 -36.37 -32.78
C ILE A 640 -25.68 -37.69 -32.05
N HIS A 641 -24.47 -38.26 -32.20
CA HIS A 641 -24.08 -39.45 -31.44
C HIS A 641 -22.58 -39.55 -31.14
N GLN A 642 -22.25 -40.23 -30.04
CA GLN A 642 -20.88 -40.53 -29.61
C GLN A 642 -20.81 -41.93 -28.97
N ILE A 643 -19.71 -42.64 -29.19
CA ILE A 643 -19.42 -43.94 -28.56
C ILE A 643 -18.51 -43.71 -27.36
N VAL A 644 -18.88 -44.25 -26.20
CA VAL A 644 -18.11 -44.16 -24.96
C VAL A 644 -17.70 -45.53 -24.42
N PRO A 645 -16.50 -45.68 -23.82
CA PRO A 645 -16.07 -46.93 -23.21
C PRO A 645 -16.85 -47.19 -21.92
N VAL A 646 -17.22 -48.46 -21.69
CA VAL A 646 -18.01 -48.90 -20.53
C VAL A 646 -17.49 -50.23 -19.98
N THR A 647 -17.88 -50.55 -18.76
CA THR A 647 -17.56 -51.78 -18.05
C THR A 647 -18.83 -52.37 -17.44
N SER A 648 -18.75 -53.52 -16.77
CA SER A 648 -19.90 -54.04 -16.01
C SER A 648 -20.20 -53.15 -14.79
N GLY A 649 -21.46 -52.79 -14.57
CA GLY A 649 -21.88 -52.03 -13.38
C GLY A 649 -23.16 -51.23 -13.58
N GLU A 650 -23.35 -50.24 -12.72
CA GLU A 650 -24.48 -49.30 -12.80
C GLU A 650 -24.06 -48.05 -13.56
N TYR A 651 -24.93 -47.60 -14.48
CA TYR A 651 -24.65 -46.45 -15.33
C TYR A 651 -25.86 -45.51 -15.40
N SER A 652 -25.58 -44.22 -15.61
CA SER A 652 -26.61 -43.25 -15.93
C SER A 652 -26.19 -42.39 -17.13
N VAL A 653 -27.17 -42.07 -17.98
CA VAL A 653 -27.02 -41.16 -19.11
C VAL A 653 -28.01 -40.03 -18.93
N SER A 654 -27.55 -38.77 -19.01
CA SER A 654 -28.40 -37.59 -18.90
C SER A 654 -28.01 -36.51 -19.89
N TRP A 655 -28.95 -35.66 -20.29
CA TRP A 655 -28.71 -34.55 -21.22
C TRP A 655 -29.70 -33.42 -20.98
N HIS A 656 -29.31 -32.20 -21.29
CA HIS A 656 -30.23 -31.06 -21.28
C HIS A 656 -30.74 -30.81 -22.70
N SER A 657 -32.04 -30.58 -22.83
CA SER A 657 -32.65 -30.24 -24.10
C SER A 657 -33.73 -29.15 -23.99
N LEU A 658 -33.82 -28.32 -25.03
CA LEU A 658 -34.79 -27.26 -25.24
C LEU A 658 -35.29 -27.32 -26.68
N PHE A 659 -36.60 -27.17 -26.90
CA PHE A 659 -37.16 -27.09 -28.27
C PHE A 659 -37.57 -25.66 -28.58
N THR A 660 -37.29 -25.19 -29.80
CA THR A 660 -37.62 -23.83 -30.24
C THR A 660 -38.34 -23.81 -31.59
N SER A 661 -39.23 -22.83 -31.80
CA SER A 661 -39.79 -22.56 -33.12
C SER A 661 -38.74 -21.88 -34.01
N GLY A 662 -38.38 -22.52 -35.13
CA GLY A 662 -37.26 -22.13 -36.01
C GLY A 662 -37.30 -20.74 -36.65
N GLN A 663 -38.28 -19.88 -36.33
CA GLN A 663 -38.33 -18.47 -36.77
C GLN A 663 -38.34 -17.44 -35.63
N SER A 664 -38.72 -17.82 -34.41
CA SER A 664 -38.87 -16.88 -33.27
C SER A 664 -38.01 -17.26 -32.07
N TYR A 665 -37.36 -18.43 -32.10
CA TYR A 665 -36.47 -18.92 -31.05
C TYR A 665 -37.06 -18.84 -29.63
N SER A 666 -38.38 -18.92 -29.56
CA SER A 666 -39.16 -19.04 -28.35
C SER A 666 -39.28 -20.51 -27.99
N GLY A 667 -39.10 -20.85 -26.70
CA GLY A 667 -39.28 -22.21 -26.21
C GLY A 667 -40.68 -22.75 -26.51
N VAL A 668 -40.76 -24.02 -26.91
CA VAL A 668 -42.03 -24.70 -27.24
C VAL A 668 -42.18 -26.01 -26.45
N THR A 669 -43.37 -26.22 -25.90
CA THR A 669 -43.76 -27.44 -25.17
C THR A 669 -44.41 -28.47 -26.08
N GLY A 670 -44.41 -29.74 -25.67
CA GLY A 670 -45.11 -30.82 -26.38
C GLY A 670 -44.40 -31.30 -27.65
N LYS A 671 -43.12 -30.97 -27.82
CA LYS A 671 -42.29 -31.44 -28.93
C LYS A 671 -41.49 -32.66 -28.49
N THR A 672 -41.32 -33.61 -29.40
CA THR A 672 -40.75 -34.92 -29.12
C THR A 672 -39.37 -35.06 -29.76
N GLY A 673 -38.38 -35.47 -28.94
CA GLY A 673 -37.11 -36.03 -29.39
C GLY A 673 -37.03 -37.52 -29.06
N SER A 674 -36.10 -38.22 -29.68
CA SER A 674 -35.85 -39.65 -29.41
C SER A 674 -34.40 -39.90 -29.01
N TYR A 675 -34.14 -40.97 -28.26
CA TYR A 675 -32.80 -41.41 -27.91
C TYR A 675 -32.58 -42.88 -28.28
N LEU A 676 -31.31 -43.23 -28.56
CA LEU A 676 -30.86 -44.60 -28.80
C LEU A 676 -29.57 -44.86 -28.01
N LEU A 677 -29.56 -45.96 -27.26
CA LEU A 677 -28.41 -46.50 -26.53
C LEU A 677 -28.11 -47.91 -27.07
N GLU A 678 -26.98 -48.10 -27.74
CA GLU A 678 -26.58 -49.39 -28.36
C GLU A 678 -25.22 -49.85 -27.81
N PHE A 679 -25.07 -51.15 -27.52
CA PHE A 679 -23.86 -51.68 -26.89
C PHE A 679 -23.03 -52.53 -27.84
N TYR A 680 -21.71 -52.38 -27.71
CA TYR A 680 -20.71 -53.10 -28.50
C TYR A 680 -19.71 -53.83 -27.61
N ASP A 681 -19.20 -54.95 -28.10
CA ASP A 681 -18.11 -55.69 -27.46
C ASP A 681 -16.74 -55.05 -27.76
N ARG A 682 -15.65 -55.70 -27.32
CA ARG A 682 -14.27 -55.19 -27.53
C ARG A 682 -13.85 -55.15 -29.01
N ASN A 683 -14.56 -55.85 -29.90
CA ASN A 683 -14.30 -55.88 -31.33
C ASN A 683 -15.19 -54.89 -32.11
N TYR A 684 -16.01 -54.09 -31.42
CA TYR A 684 -17.05 -53.24 -32.01
C TYR A 684 -18.19 -54.02 -32.68
N ASP A 685 -18.42 -55.28 -32.29
CA ASP A 685 -19.59 -56.04 -32.69
C ASP A 685 -20.77 -55.74 -31.75
N ILE A 686 -21.98 -55.62 -32.31
CA ILE A 686 -23.20 -55.32 -31.54
C ILE A 686 -23.48 -56.48 -30.57
N VAL A 687 -23.62 -56.18 -29.27
CA VAL A 687 -23.92 -57.16 -28.21
C VAL A 687 -25.37 -57.67 -28.29
N GLY A 688 -26.18 -57.08 -29.17
CA GLY A 688 -27.55 -57.51 -29.48
C GLY A 688 -28.61 -56.85 -28.59
N VAL A 689 -28.23 -55.88 -27.78
CA VAL A 689 -29.12 -55.12 -26.88
C VAL A 689 -29.09 -53.63 -27.28
N GLN A 690 -30.27 -53.06 -27.52
CA GLN A 690 -30.46 -51.64 -27.77
C GLN A 690 -31.63 -51.12 -26.94
N TYR A 691 -31.50 -49.90 -26.43
CA TYR A 691 -32.58 -49.21 -25.74
C TYR A 691 -32.93 -47.92 -26.48
N THR A 692 -34.21 -47.76 -26.77
CA THR A 692 -34.75 -46.59 -27.46
C THR A 692 -35.95 -46.05 -26.71
N GLY A 693 -36.11 -44.73 -26.70
CA GLY A 693 -37.30 -44.10 -26.15
C GLY A 693 -37.48 -42.68 -26.66
N GLU A 694 -38.59 -42.07 -26.30
CA GLU A 694 -38.93 -40.69 -26.62
C GLU A 694 -38.87 -39.82 -25.36
N PHE A 695 -38.58 -38.55 -25.55
CA PHE A 695 -38.67 -37.52 -24.51
C PHE A 695 -39.41 -36.31 -25.05
N VAL A 696 -40.25 -35.70 -24.21
CA VAL A 696 -41.15 -34.61 -24.60
C VAL A 696 -40.81 -33.36 -23.80
N SER A 697 -40.76 -32.20 -24.44
CA SER A 697 -40.58 -30.93 -23.75
C SER A 697 -41.80 -30.61 -22.87
N SER A 698 -41.61 -30.62 -21.55
CA SER A 698 -42.65 -30.30 -20.57
C SER A 698 -42.72 -28.81 -20.22
N ASP A 699 -41.70 -28.03 -20.58
CA ASP A 699 -41.57 -26.60 -20.27
C ASP A 699 -40.96 -25.85 -21.47
N THR A 700 -41.07 -24.52 -21.49
CA THR A 700 -40.43 -23.63 -22.46
C THR A 700 -38.96 -23.35 -22.14
N ASN A 701 -38.44 -23.93 -21.05
CA ASN A 701 -37.04 -23.87 -20.62
C ASN A 701 -36.31 -25.20 -20.85
N TRP A 702 -35.00 -25.22 -20.58
CA TRP A 702 -34.19 -26.44 -20.57
C TRP A 702 -34.75 -27.47 -19.58
N ASN A 703 -34.87 -28.71 -20.02
CA ASN A 703 -35.18 -29.87 -19.17
C ASN A 703 -34.00 -30.84 -19.20
N ARG A 704 -33.68 -31.44 -18.05
CA ARG A 704 -32.63 -32.47 -17.94
C ARG A 704 -33.28 -33.86 -17.96
N PHE A 705 -33.11 -34.58 -19.05
CA PHE A 705 -33.62 -35.95 -19.18
C PHE A 705 -32.57 -36.96 -18.76
N TYR A 706 -32.98 -38.13 -18.26
CA TYR A 706 -32.03 -39.19 -17.92
C TYR A 706 -32.60 -40.61 -18.01
N VAL A 707 -31.69 -41.57 -18.21
CA VAL A 707 -31.90 -43.03 -18.22
C VAL A 707 -30.86 -43.67 -17.30
N THR A 708 -31.25 -44.71 -16.55
CA THR A 708 -30.34 -45.43 -15.64
C THR A 708 -30.35 -46.94 -15.91
N PHE A 709 -29.21 -47.58 -15.63
CA PHE A 709 -28.96 -49.01 -15.72
C PHE A 709 -28.48 -49.48 -14.35
N GLY A 710 -29.18 -50.42 -13.70
CA GLY A 710 -28.77 -50.91 -12.38
C GLY A 710 -29.93 -51.14 -11.41
N SER A 711 -29.61 -51.21 -10.11
CA SER A 711 -30.59 -51.43 -9.04
C SER A 711 -31.58 -50.26 -8.90
N GLN A 712 -32.82 -50.55 -8.50
CA GLN A 712 -33.86 -49.51 -8.38
C GLN A 712 -33.47 -48.43 -7.37
N ASP A 713 -33.64 -47.17 -7.76
CA ASP A 713 -33.41 -45.97 -6.96
C ASP A 713 -34.20 -46.00 -5.63
N PRO A 714 -33.54 -46.12 -4.46
CA PRO A 714 -34.21 -46.11 -3.16
C PRO A 714 -34.70 -44.71 -2.72
N LEU A 715 -34.42 -43.65 -3.50
CA LEU A 715 -34.71 -42.24 -3.17
C LEU A 715 -35.56 -41.53 -4.24
N THR A 716 -36.46 -42.26 -4.89
CA THR A 716 -37.47 -41.76 -5.83
C THR A 716 -38.37 -40.71 -5.15
N GLY A 717 -37.95 -39.44 -5.15
CA GLY A 717 -38.68 -38.34 -4.52
C GLY A 717 -37.82 -37.18 -4.03
N GLU A 718 -36.51 -37.38 -3.81
CA GLU A 718 -35.60 -36.28 -3.50
C GLU A 718 -35.14 -35.62 -4.80
N THR A 719 -35.76 -34.50 -5.17
CA THR A 719 -35.26 -33.63 -6.22
C THR A 719 -33.89 -33.10 -5.79
N LEU A 720 -32.83 -33.51 -6.50
CA LEU A 720 -31.60 -32.72 -6.54
C LEU A 720 -32.05 -31.32 -6.98
N THR A 721 -32.00 -30.35 -6.07
CA THR A 721 -32.35 -28.96 -6.32
C THR A 721 -31.37 -28.37 -7.32
N GLY A 722 -31.60 -28.61 -8.61
CA GLY A 722 -30.91 -27.98 -9.72
C GLY A 722 -31.77 -26.90 -10.37
N HIS A 723 -31.15 -25.98 -11.11
CA HIS A 723 -31.86 -24.94 -11.85
C HIS A 723 -32.86 -25.46 -12.91
N TYR A 724 -32.74 -26.71 -13.36
CA TYR A 724 -33.59 -27.30 -14.40
C TYR A 724 -34.33 -28.56 -13.91
N PRO A 725 -35.59 -28.79 -14.33
CA PRO A 725 -36.33 -29.99 -13.98
C PRO A 725 -35.61 -31.27 -14.45
N LEU A 726 -35.42 -32.22 -13.53
CA LEU A 726 -34.86 -33.55 -13.82
C LEU A 726 -35.99 -34.54 -14.13
N VAL A 727 -36.03 -35.07 -15.36
CA VAL A 727 -37.08 -35.94 -15.88
C VAL A 727 -36.54 -37.34 -16.13
N SER A 728 -37.06 -38.33 -15.39
CA SER A 728 -36.72 -39.74 -15.62
C SER A 728 -37.47 -40.27 -16.84
N LEU A 729 -36.74 -40.91 -17.76
CA LEU A 729 -37.32 -41.61 -18.91
C LEU A 729 -37.48 -43.12 -18.66
N GLY A 730 -37.17 -43.59 -17.44
CA GLY A 730 -37.29 -44.97 -17.00
C GLY A 730 -35.96 -45.59 -16.54
N ASN A 731 -36.07 -46.65 -15.73
CA ASN A 731 -34.96 -47.53 -15.38
C ASN A 731 -34.95 -48.71 -16.36
N THR A 732 -33.84 -48.93 -17.04
CA THR A 732 -33.65 -50.09 -17.91
C THR A 732 -33.07 -51.28 -17.11
N PRO A 733 -33.55 -52.51 -17.33
CA PRO A 733 -33.00 -53.70 -16.66
C PRO A 733 -31.54 -53.94 -17.10
N GLU A 734 -30.78 -54.56 -16.19
CA GLU A 734 -29.36 -54.99 -16.23
C GLU A 734 -28.47 -54.51 -17.40
N PHE A 735 -27.35 -53.88 -17.04
CA PHE A 735 -26.30 -53.50 -17.99
C PHE A 735 -25.75 -54.75 -18.72
N PRO A 736 -25.67 -54.77 -20.07
CA PRO A 736 -25.33 -55.99 -20.81
C PRO A 736 -23.94 -56.54 -20.43
N GLU A 737 -23.88 -57.83 -20.06
CA GLU A 737 -22.60 -58.52 -19.86
C GLU A 737 -21.80 -58.56 -21.16
N GLY A 738 -20.49 -58.28 -21.06
CA GLY A 738 -19.59 -58.29 -22.22
C GLY A 738 -19.56 -56.99 -23.03
N ALA A 739 -20.40 -55.99 -22.70
CA ALA A 739 -20.31 -54.67 -23.30
C ALA A 739 -18.99 -53.98 -22.92
N ALA A 740 -18.30 -53.45 -23.93
CA ALA A 740 -17.09 -52.65 -23.79
C ALA A 740 -17.31 -51.20 -24.25
N TYR A 741 -18.32 -50.95 -25.10
CA TYR A 741 -18.70 -49.61 -25.54
C TYR A 741 -20.21 -49.41 -25.54
N MET A 742 -20.65 -48.16 -25.35
CA MET A 742 -22.03 -47.71 -25.45
C MET A 742 -22.12 -46.53 -26.42
N LEU A 743 -22.99 -46.62 -27.42
CA LEU A 743 -23.36 -45.50 -28.27
C LEU A 743 -24.46 -44.68 -27.59
N VAL A 744 -24.26 -43.39 -27.44
CA VAL A 744 -25.28 -42.43 -27.01
C VAL A 744 -25.72 -41.60 -28.21
N ARG A 745 -26.97 -41.74 -28.65
CA ARG A 745 -27.53 -41.00 -29.79
C ARG A 745 -28.81 -40.26 -29.39
N LEU A 746 -28.92 -39.00 -29.81
CA LEU A 746 -30.09 -38.14 -29.63
C LEU A 746 -30.59 -37.69 -31.01
N ASN A 747 -31.88 -37.87 -31.29
CA ASN A 747 -32.51 -37.49 -32.56
C ASN A 747 -33.64 -36.48 -32.35
N ASN A 748 -33.84 -35.63 -33.36
CA ASN A 748 -34.97 -34.71 -33.41
C ASN A 748 -36.05 -35.22 -34.38
N GLU A 749 -37.16 -35.70 -33.83
CA GLU A 749 -38.32 -36.21 -34.58
C GLU A 749 -39.37 -35.11 -34.86
N SER A 750 -39.15 -33.90 -34.35
CA SER A 750 -40.12 -32.81 -34.40
C SER A 750 -39.88 -31.85 -35.58
N ASP A 751 -40.92 -31.11 -35.96
CA ASP A 751 -40.88 -29.98 -36.91
C ASP A 751 -40.28 -28.69 -36.30
N SER A 752 -39.72 -28.78 -35.09
CA SER A 752 -39.04 -27.70 -34.37
C SER A 752 -37.55 -27.97 -34.21
N ASP A 753 -36.77 -26.94 -33.93
CA ASP A 753 -35.35 -27.11 -33.65
C ASP A 753 -35.14 -27.64 -32.24
N MET A 754 -34.37 -28.72 -32.10
CA MET A 754 -34.00 -29.31 -30.82
C MET A 754 -32.59 -28.85 -30.43
N TRP A 755 -32.49 -28.08 -29.36
CA TRP A 755 -31.23 -27.70 -28.75
C TRP A 755 -30.83 -28.75 -27.71
N VAL A 756 -29.54 -29.09 -27.70
CA VAL A 756 -28.91 -30.01 -26.75
C VAL A 756 -27.69 -29.36 -26.14
N ASP A 757 -27.54 -29.50 -24.82
CA ASP A 757 -26.38 -29.07 -24.06
C ASP A 757 -26.11 -30.01 -22.86
N ALA A 758 -24.90 -29.95 -22.30
CA ALA A 758 -24.50 -30.61 -21.06
C ALA A 758 -24.91 -32.10 -20.99
N VAL A 759 -24.35 -32.92 -21.88
CA VAL A 759 -24.57 -34.38 -21.96
C VAL A 759 -23.62 -35.13 -21.01
N GLN A 760 -24.10 -36.17 -20.35
CA GLN A 760 -23.31 -36.89 -19.37
C GLN A 760 -23.63 -38.38 -19.40
N ALA A 761 -22.59 -39.20 -19.45
CA ALA A 761 -22.68 -40.64 -19.20
C ALA A 761 -21.69 -40.99 -18.10
N GLU A 762 -22.13 -41.65 -17.04
CA GLU A 762 -21.28 -41.93 -15.88
C GLU A 762 -21.65 -43.27 -15.22
N GLN A 763 -20.68 -43.86 -14.52
CA GLN A 763 -20.86 -45.13 -13.82
C GLN A 763 -21.45 -44.90 -12.43
N THR A 764 -22.72 -44.47 -12.40
CA THR A 764 -23.49 -44.23 -11.18
C THR A 764 -24.94 -44.70 -11.38
N PRO A 765 -25.65 -45.11 -10.32
CA PRO A 765 -27.07 -45.47 -10.41
C PRO A 765 -28.00 -44.29 -10.68
N ARG A 766 -27.52 -43.04 -10.53
CA ARG A 766 -28.30 -41.81 -10.73
C ARG A 766 -27.40 -40.67 -11.23
N PRO A 767 -27.88 -39.81 -12.15
CA PRO A 767 -27.10 -38.68 -12.61
C PRO A 767 -26.76 -37.72 -11.47
N THR A 768 -25.47 -37.42 -11.29
CA THR A 768 -25.00 -36.36 -10.38
C THR A 768 -25.26 -34.98 -10.99
N PRO A 769 -25.02 -33.85 -10.29
CA PRO A 769 -24.88 -32.55 -10.96
C PRO A 769 -23.97 -32.65 -12.19
N TYR A 770 -24.31 -31.90 -13.25
CA TYR A 770 -23.59 -31.98 -14.51
C TYR A 770 -22.12 -31.62 -14.29
N HIS A 771 -21.24 -32.41 -14.88
CA HIS A 771 -19.82 -32.19 -14.82
C HIS A 771 -19.14 -32.63 -16.12
N ARG A 772 -18.35 -31.73 -16.71
CA ARG A 772 -17.67 -32.01 -17.99
C ARG A 772 -16.49 -32.94 -17.80
N ARG A 773 -16.22 -33.83 -18.76
CA ARG A 773 -14.92 -34.52 -18.81
C ARG A 773 -13.84 -33.47 -19.08
N PHE A 774 -12.97 -33.19 -18.11
CA PHE A 774 -11.96 -32.15 -18.28
C PHE A 774 -10.79 -32.64 -19.12
N HIS A 775 -10.21 -31.77 -19.92
CA HIS A 775 -8.95 -32.01 -20.61
C HIS A 775 -7.76 -31.74 -19.69
N LEU A 776 -6.63 -32.37 -20.00
CA LEU A 776 -5.40 -32.31 -19.21
C LEU A 776 -4.85 -30.89 -19.00
N GLN A 777 -5.24 -29.91 -19.82
CA GLN A 777 -4.78 -28.52 -19.73
C GLN A 777 -5.81 -27.56 -19.11
N GLU A 778 -7.00 -28.02 -18.75
CA GLU A 778 -8.10 -27.12 -18.39
C GLU A 778 -8.16 -26.76 -16.91
N LEU A 779 -7.58 -27.62 -16.06
CA LEU A 779 -7.52 -27.36 -14.63
C LEU A 779 -6.12 -26.94 -14.23
N THR A 780 -6.02 -25.88 -13.42
CA THR A 780 -4.78 -25.41 -12.82
C THR A 780 -4.76 -25.74 -11.32
N ILE A 781 -3.66 -26.30 -10.83
CA ILE A 781 -3.42 -26.67 -9.45
C ILE A 781 -2.37 -25.73 -8.85
N GLU A 782 -2.66 -25.15 -7.69
CA GLU A 782 -1.79 -24.27 -6.92
C GLU A 782 -1.43 -24.95 -5.58
N TYR A 783 -0.15 -24.96 -5.21
CA TYR A 783 0.34 -25.58 -3.97
C TYR A 783 1.63 -24.93 -3.43
N GLU A 784 1.96 -25.23 -2.17
CA GLU A 784 3.16 -24.76 -1.47
C GLU A 784 4.38 -25.65 -1.75
N THR A 785 5.56 -25.02 -1.89
CA THR A 785 6.83 -25.73 -2.13
C THR A 785 7.95 -25.35 -1.16
N SER A 786 7.81 -24.26 -0.38
CA SER A 786 8.87 -23.78 0.52
C SER A 786 8.84 -24.45 1.90
N ASP A 787 10.02 -24.79 2.41
CA ASP A 787 10.24 -25.22 3.80
C ASP A 787 10.48 -24.03 4.75
N GLU A 788 10.72 -22.82 4.22
CA GLU A 788 11.14 -21.64 5.02
C GLU A 788 10.00 -21.02 5.83
N GLY A 789 8.75 -21.20 5.40
CA GLY A 789 7.58 -20.70 6.13
C GLY A 789 7.47 -19.17 6.16
N PHE A 790 8.04 -18.46 5.18
CA PHE A 790 7.79 -17.02 4.97
C PHE A 790 7.87 -16.66 3.48
N PHE A 791 6.98 -15.77 3.04
CA PHE A 791 6.99 -15.11 1.75
C PHE A 791 7.83 -13.83 1.84
N ILE A 792 8.71 -13.60 0.87
CA ILE A 792 9.52 -12.37 0.76
C ILE A 792 9.10 -11.64 -0.51
N ASP A 793 8.45 -10.48 -0.37
CA ASP A 793 8.12 -9.65 -1.53
C ASP A 793 9.30 -8.75 -1.91
N THR A 794 10.16 -9.24 -2.81
CA THR A 794 11.32 -8.47 -3.30
C THR A 794 10.94 -7.29 -4.20
N ARG A 795 9.67 -7.18 -4.61
CA ARG A 795 9.13 -6.10 -5.44
C ARG A 795 8.50 -4.99 -4.61
N GLN A 796 8.19 -5.28 -3.34
CA GLN A 796 7.81 -4.30 -2.34
C GLN A 796 9.00 -4.04 -1.41
N ALA A 797 9.90 -3.14 -1.83
CA ALA A 797 10.78 -2.46 -0.88
C ALA A 797 9.89 -1.58 0.03
N LEU A 798 9.42 -2.15 1.14
CA LEU A 798 8.59 -1.41 2.09
C LEU A 798 9.48 -0.53 2.97
N ALA A 799 9.22 0.78 2.96
CA ALA A 799 9.37 1.56 4.19
C ALA A 799 8.38 0.96 5.20
N PRO A 800 8.77 0.57 6.42
CA PRO A 800 7.83 -0.07 7.33
C PRO A 800 6.83 0.98 7.82
N VAL A 801 5.56 0.75 7.52
CA VAL A 801 4.44 1.60 7.94
C VAL A 801 3.74 0.89 9.08
N ARG A 802 3.67 1.55 10.23
CA ARG A 802 2.88 1.08 11.36
C ARG A 802 1.41 1.02 10.97
N ASN A 803 0.82 -0.17 10.97
CA ASN A 803 -0.61 -0.37 10.73
C ASN A 803 -1.41 0.29 11.87
N ILE A 804 -2.29 1.24 11.53
CA ILE A 804 -3.07 2.02 12.51
C ILE A 804 -4.28 1.21 13.03
N LEU A 805 -4.55 0.03 12.45
CA LEU A 805 -5.63 -0.87 12.86
C LEU A 805 -5.06 -1.99 13.74
N ASN A 806 -5.47 -2.01 15.02
CA ASN A 806 -5.09 -2.99 16.06
C ASN A 806 -5.64 -4.42 15.82
N GLN A 807 -6.06 -4.77 14.60
CA GLN A 807 -6.53 -6.11 14.25
C GLN A 807 -5.78 -6.57 13.01
N GLY A 808 -4.97 -7.63 13.19
CA GLY A 808 -4.00 -8.11 12.23
C GLY A 808 -4.62 -8.66 10.95
N PHE A 809 -4.67 -7.83 9.91
CA PHE A 809 -4.71 -8.30 8.53
C PHE A 809 -3.78 -7.47 7.65
N LEU A 810 -2.96 -8.15 6.87
CA LEU A 810 -2.20 -7.57 5.76
C LEU A 810 -3.22 -7.15 4.69
N TYR A 811 -3.60 -5.87 4.67
CA TYR A 811 -4.48 -5.33 3.63
C TYR A 811 -3.66 -5.10 2.34
N ILE A 812 -3.64 -6.10 1.47
CA ILE A 812 -3.13 -5.94 0.10
C ILE A 812 -4.24 -5.26 -0.72
N PRO A 813 -4.04 -4.05 -1.28
CA PRO A 813 -5.04 -3.43 -2.16
C PRO A 813 -5.29 -4.23 -3.43
N GLU A 814 -6.39 -3.94 -4.10
CA GLU A 814 -6.54 -4.22 -5.53
C GLU A 814 -5.39 -3.56 -6.30
N ILE A 815 -4.42 -4.36 -6.72
CA ILE A 815 -3.32 -3.92 -7.55
C ILE A 815 -3.69 -4.21 -9.01
N PRO A 816 -3.75 -3.22 -9.90
CA PRO A 816 -4.05 -3.45 -11.30
C PRO A 816 -3.14 -4.49 -11.95
N ALA A 817 -3.72 -5.46 -12.66
CA ALA A 817 -2.97 -6.50 -13.39
C ALA A 817 -1.92 -5.89 -14.33
N SER A 818 -2.22 -4.71 -14.91
CA SER A 818 -1.33 -3.94 -15.78
C SER A 818 0.00 -3.50 -15.16
N ILE A 819 0.12 -3.50 -13.82
CA ILE A 819 1.37 -3.17 -13.11
C ILE A 819 2.37 -4.33 -13.17
N TYR A 820 1.90 -5.54 -13.49
CA TYR A 820 2.70 -6.75 -13.60
C TYR A 820 2.62 -7.33 -15.03
N ASP A 821 2.64 -6.45 -16.03
CA ASP A 821 2.51 -6.79 -17.46
C ASP A 821 1.23 -7.56 -17.82
N GLY A 822 0.22 -7.50 -16.95
CA GLY A 822 -1.08 -8.12 -17.18
C GLY A 822 -1.96 -7.36 -18.18
N PRO A 823 -2.99 -8.02 -18.72
CA PRO A 823 -3.89 -7.42 -19.70
C PRO A 823 -4.58 -6.17 -19.15
N ARG A 824 -4.68 -5.13 -19.97
CA ARG A 824 -5.34 -3.83 -19.64
C ARG A 824 -6.87 -3.86 -19.85
N ASN A 825 -7.46 -5.05 -19.95
CA ASN A 825 -8.87 -5.24 -20.25
C ASN A 825 -9.74 -4.78 -19.06
N THR A 826 -10.88 -4.14 -19.33
CA THR A 826 -11.86 -3.69 -18.32
C THR A 826 -12.49 -4.83 -17.52
N THR A 827 -12.35 -6.07 -18.00
CA THR A 827 -12.81 -7.29 -17.31
C THR A 827 -11.72 -7.96 -16.47
N THR A 828 -10.47 -7.49 -16.54
CA THR A 828 -9.30 -8.03 -15.81
C THR A 828 -8.58 -6.89 -15.10
N THR A 829 -9.21 -6.37 -14.06
CA THR A 829 -8.83 -5.06 -13.48
C THR A 829 -7.86 -5.16 -12.31
N THR A 830 -7.65 -6.34 -11.72
CA THR A 830 -6.88 -6.50 -10.47
C THR A 830 -6.08 -7.80 -10.41
N LEU A 831 -5.05 -7.84 -9.56
CA LEU A 831 -4.26 -9.02 -9.19
C LEU A 831 -5.05 -10.10 -8.42
N TYR A 832 -6.38 -10.02 -8.39
CA TYR A 832 -7.25 -11.01 -7.74
C TYR A 832 -8.20 -11.68 -8.73
N GLU A 833 -8.19 -11.27 -9.99
CA GLU A 833 -9.17 -11.69 -10.98
C GLU A 833 -8.82 -13.06 -11.57
N TYR A 834 -9.78 -14.00 -11.50
CA TYR A 834 -9.62 -15.38 -11.94
C TYR A 834 -9.37 -15.52 -13.44
N ARG A 835 -9.69 -14.49 -14.23
CA ARG A 835 -9.51 -14.48 -15.70
C ARG A 835 -8.09 -14.28 -16.20
N TRP A 836 -7.12 -14.11 -15.29
CA TRP A 836 -5.70 -13.95 -15.65
C TRP A 836 -4.87 -15.15 -15.21
N THR A 837 -5.05 -16.30 -15.88
CA THR A 837 -4.33 -17.56 -15.58
C THR A 837 -2.80 -17.36 -15.52
N ASN A 838 -2.21 -16.62 -16.46
CA ASN A 838 -0.77 -16.32 -16.43
C ASN A 838 -0.34 -15.47 -15.22
N GLY A 839 -1.18 -14.52 -14.78
CA GLY A 839 -0.89 -13.75 -13.56
C GLY A 839 -1.04 -14.59 -12.29
N ARG A 840 -2.05 -15.47 -12.25
CA ARG A 840 -2.24 -16.40 -11.12
C ARG A 840 -1.08 -17.40 -11.01
N ALA A 841 -0.57 -17.87 -12.14
CA ALA A 841 0.55 -18.81 -12.19
C ALA A 841 1.88 -18.16 -11.82
N ASN A 842 2.16 -16.96 -12.35
CA ASN A 842 3.53 -16.40 -12.34
C ASN A 842 3.71 -15.14 -11.50
N VAL A 843 2.63 -14.49 -11.07
CA VAL A 843 2.69 -13.15 -10.47
C VAL A 843 2.18 -13.12 -9.03
N MET A 844 1.10 -13.85 -8.74
CA MET A 844 0.42 -13.85 -7.44
C MET A 844 0.92 -14.96 -6.51
N PRO A 845 1.50 -14.66 -5.34
CA PRO A 845 1.88 -15.65 -4.35
C PRO A 845 0.71 -16.01 -3.41
N TRP A 846 -0.52 -15.61 -3.72
CA TRP A 846 -1.71 -15.94 -2.94
C TRP A 846 -2.83 -16.49 -3.83
N ALA A 847 -3.65 -17.38 -3.26
CA ALA A 847 -4.85 -17.94 -3.89
C ALA A 847 -6.09 -17.44 -3.17
N ARG A 848 -7.14 -17.08 -3.89
CA ARG A 848 -8.45 -16.90 -3.26
C ARG A 848 -9.00 -18.27 -2.83
N LEU A 849 -9.56 -18.36 -1.64
CA LEU A 849 -10.10 -19.63 -1.11
C LEU A 849 -11.43 -20.03 -1.76
N PHE A 850 -12.18 -19.05 -2.28
CA PHE A 850 -13.50 -19.24 -2.90
C PHE A 850 -13.61 -18.45 -4.20
N GLY A 851 -14.27 -19.00 -5.21
CA GLY A 851 -14.45 -18.37 -6.52
C GLY A 851 -15.25 -19.27 -7.45
N LYS A 852 -15.91 -18.70 -8.46
CA LYS A 852 -16.80 -19.44 -9.37
C LYS A 852 -16.08 -20.59 -10.11
N ASP A 853 -14.81 -20.40 -10.40
CA ASP A 853 -13.91 -21.32 -11.09
C ASP A 853 -13.12 -22.24 -10.13
N LYS A 854 -13.23 -22.08 -8.80
CA LYS A 854 -12.44 -22.84 -7.82
C LYS A 854 -13.19 -24.08 -7.36
N LEU A 855 -12.52 -25.22 -7.39
CA LEU A 855 -13.06 -26.47 -6.85
C LEU A 855 -13.05 -26.44 -5.32
N ARG A 856 -14.03 -27.10 -4.70
CA ARG A 856 -14.22 -27.14 -3.25
C ARG A 856 -13.41 -28.29 -2.65
N ASN A 857 -12.49 -27.97 -1.74
CA ASN A 857 -11.75 -28.99 -0.99
C ASN A 857 -12.62 -29.56 0.13
N LYS A 858 -12.87 -30.87 0.12
CA LYS A 858 -13.60 -31.60 1.18
C LYS A 858 -12.91 -32.91 1.53
N SER A 859 -13.03 -33.31 2.79
CA SER A 859 -12.61 -34.63 3.25
C SER A 859 -13.62 -35.73 2.90
N VAL A 860 -14.90 -35.38 2.69
CA VAL A 860 -15.98 -36.29 2.29
C VAL A 860 -16.87 -35.57 1.27
N PHE A 861 -17.15 -36.21 0.15
CA PHE A 861 -17.95 -35.65 -0.93
C PHE A 861 -19.44 -35.66 -0.57
N ASN A 862 -20.14 -34.58 -0.91
CA ASN A 862 -21.59 -34.50 -0.69
C ASN A 862 -22.36 -34.91 -1.96
N PRO A 863 -23.56 -35.52 -1.82
CA PRO A 863 -24.49 -35.70 -2.94
C PRO A 863 -25.01 -34.36 -3.50
N SER A 864 -25.07 -33.32 -2.66
CA SER A 864 -25.51 -31.96 -2.99
C SER A 864 -24.54 -30.91 -2.41
N PRO A 865 -24.10 -29.90 -3.19
CA PRO A 865 -23.12 -28.92 -2.73
C PRO A 865 -23.72 -27.99 -1.66
N GLN A 866 -23.30 -28.11 -0.40
CA GLN A 866 -23.65 -27.14 0.67
C GLN A 866 -22.73 -25.89 0.62
N PRO A 867 -23.21 -24.71 1.07
CA PRO A 867 -22.37 -23.51 1.17
C PRO A 867 -21.16 -23.74 2.10
N PRO A 868 -20.01 -23.14 1.81
CA PRO A 868 -18.79 -23.36 2.59
C PRO A 868 -18.93 -22.83 4.02
N ASN A 869 -18.46 -23.60 5.00
CA ASN A 869 -18.32 -23.13 6.37
C ASN A 869 -17.10 -22.18 6.47
N PRO A 870 -17.25 -20.96 7.00
CA PRO A 870 -16.12 -20.06 7.20
C PRO A 870 -15.15 -20.65 8.23
N ARG A 871 -13.89 -20.85 7.85
CA ARG A 871 -12.82 -21.26 8.78
C ARG A 871 -12.17 -20.00 9.35
N ILE A 872 -12.64 -19.54 10.52
CA ILE A 872 -12.00 -18.42 11.22
C ILE A 872 -10.94 -18.99 12.17
N GLN A 873 -9.66 -18.73 11.89
CA GLN A 873 -8.61 -18.72 12.90
C GLN A 873 -8.03 -17.32 12.99
N MET A 874 -8.19 -16.67 14.15
CA MET A 874 -7.55 -15.38 14.45
C MET A 874 -6.10 -15.65 14.89
N VAL A 875 -5.14 -15.12 14.15
CA VAL A 875 -3.73 -15.10 14.59
C VAL A 875 -3.44 -13.72 15.22
N HIS A 876 -3.00 -13.75 16.48
CA HIS A 876 -2.74 -12.58 17.32
C HIS A 876 -1.28 -12.05 17.25
N GLN A 877 -1.16 -10.78 17.66
CA GLN A 877 -0.03 -10.02 18.26
C GLN A 877 0.68 -8.97 17.38
N THR A 878 0.47 -7.70 17.74
CA THR A 878 1.31 -6.55 17.38
C THR A 878 2.71 -6.70 17.98
N SER A 879 3.76 -6.47 17.19
CA SER A 879 5.15 -6.50 17.64
C SER A 879 5.44 -5.44 18.72
N ILE A 880 6.05 -5.88 19.83
CA ILE A 880 6.40 -5.07 21.01
C ILE A 880 7.90 -4.71 20.91
N PRO A 881 8.31 -3.44 21.13
CA PRO A 881 9.72 -3.09 21.15
C PRO A 881 10.43 -3.75 22.34
N THR A 882 11.57 -4.38 22.09
CA THR A 882 12.36 -5.10 23.10
C THR A 882 13.78 -4.55 23.25
N GLN A 883 14.32 -3.84 22.23
CA GLN A 883 15.71 -3.37 22.23
C GLN A 883 15.86 -1.90 21.83
N ILE A 884 16.72 -1.16 22.56
CA ILE A 884 17.17 0.20 22.25
C ILE A 884 18.71 0.23 22.24
N THR A 885 19.31 0.83 21.22
CA THR A 885 20.77 1.07 21.12
C THR A 885 21.04 2.49 20.62
N ILE A 886 22.26 3.02 20.86
CA ILE A 886 22.71 4.30 20.29
C ILE A 886 24.08 4.15 19.62
N SER A 887 24.35 4.95 18.59
CA SER A 887 25.61 4.97 17.83
C SER A 887 26.08 6.41 17.56
N PRO A 888 27.29 6.82 17.98
CA PRO A 888 28.19 6.06 18.85
C PRO A 888 27.60 5.85 20.25
N GLU A 889 28.04 4.80 20.95
CA GLU A 889 27.57 4.46 22.30
C GLU A 889 27.84 5.57 23.33
N PHE A 890 28.92 6.34 23.12
CA PHE A 890 29.31 7.49 23.94
C PHE A 890 29.46 8.76 23.08
N PRO A 891 28.38 9.55 22.90
CA PRO A 891 28.47 10.82 22.21
C PRO A 891 29.42 11.77 22.95
N THR A 892 30.51 12.17 22.29
CA THR A 892 31.58 12.99 22.89
C THR A 892 31.74 14.31 22.13
N ALA A 893 31.69 15.43 22.84
CA ALA A 893 31.84 16.77 22.27
C ALA A 893 32.71 17.67 23.15
N ARG A 894 33.50 18.56 22.55
CA ARG A 894 34.36 19.50 23.30
C ARG A 894 33.51 20.55 24.01
N GLN A 895 33.83 20.87 25.26
CA GLN A 895 33.18 21.95 26.01
C GLN A 895 33.23 23.27 25.23
N GLY A 896 32.09 23.96 25.15
CA GLY A 896 31.96 25.19 24.35
C GLY A 896 31.80 24.98 22.84
N ASP A 897 31.74 23.74 22.34
CA ASP A 897 31.44 23.46 20.94
C ASP A 897 29.99 23.86 20.61
N THR A 898 29.85 24.81 19.68
CA THR A 898 28.55 25.35 19.24
C THR A 898 27.89 24.51 18.14
N ASN A 899 28.64 23.59 17.52
CA ASN A 899 28.17 22.70 16.48
C ASN A 899 27.64 21.38 17.04
N GLY A 900 28.20 20.91 18.16
CA GLY A 900 27.80 19.70 18.86
C GLY A 900 28.19 18.40 18.14
N VAL A 901 27.84 17.26 18.74
CA VAL A 901 28.11 15.91 18.19
C VAL A 901 26.81 15.18 17.85
N GLY A 902 26.78 14.54 16.68
CA GLY A 902 25.65 13.72 16.26
C GLY A 902 25.73 12.29 16.79
N PHE A 903 24.59 11.72 17.17
CA PHE A 903 24.41 10.31 17.47
C PHE A 903 23.04 9.82 16.96
N GLN A 904 22.93 8.51 16.73
CA GLN A 904 21.72 7.84 16.25
C GLN A 904 21.18 6.91 17.33
N VAL A 905 19.86 6.83 17.45
CA VAL A 905 19.13 5.89 18.32
C VAL A 905 18.50 4.84 17.44
N TYR A 906 18.57 3.55 17.76
CA TYR A 906 17.87 2.46 17.04
C TYR A 906 16.92 1.71 17.98
N VAL A 907 15.77 1.29 17.46
CA VAL A 907 14.74 0.55 18.20
C VAL A 907 14.21 -0.64 17.38
N SER A 908 14.18 -1.84 17.97
CA SER A 908 13.70 -3.07 17.33
C SER A 908 12.87 -3.98 18.25
N ASP A 909 12.15 -4.94 17.66
CA ASP A 909 11.43 -6.03 18.35
C ASP A 909 12.31 -7.28 18.57
N GLU A 910 11.73 -8.34 19.14
CA GLU A 910 12.40 -9.60 19.48
C GLU A 910 12.95 -10.39 18.28
N VAL A 911 12.47 -10.12 17.07
CA VAL A 911 12.94 -10.72 15.82
C VAL A 911 13.75 -9.72 14.98
N SER A 912 14.24 -8.64 15.61
CA SER A 912 15.06 -7.60 15.00
C SER A 912 14.36 -6.78 13.91
N ASN A 913 13.02 -6.73 13.89
CA ASN A 913 12.33 -5.81 13.00
C ASN A 913 12.46 -4.37 13.53
N PRO A 914 12.75 -3.39 12.65
CA PRO A 914 12.84 -1.99 13.04
C PRO A 914 11.46 -1.44 13.44
N LEU A 915 11.40 -0.70 14.55
CA LEU A 915 10.18 0.00 14.98
C LEU A 915 10.02 1.33 14.23
N ALA A 916 9.78 1.25 12.92
CA ALA A 916 9.70 2.43 12.07
C ALA A 916 8.51 3.35 12.41
N GLY A 917 8.74 4.65 12.32
CA GLY A 917 7.72 5.67 12.55
C GLY A 917 7.24 5.77 14.01
N GLY A 918 7.85 5.02 14.93
CA GLY A 918 7.63 5.15 16.37
C GLY A 918 8.16 6.49 16.89
N ASP A 919 7.52 7.03 17.91
CA ASP A 919 8.04 8.20 18.62
C ASP A 919 8.95 7.73 19.75
N CYS A 920 10.17 8.25 19.78
CA CYS A 920 11.05 8.15 20.92
C CYS A 920 11.29 9.55 21.50
N PHE A 921 11.51 9.62 22.80
CA PHE A 921 12.03 10.83 23.43
C PHE A 921 13.47 10.58 23.86
N VAL A 922 14.29 11.62 23.71
CA VAL A 922 15.65 11.64 24.19
C VAL A 922 15.78 12.80 25.16
N SER A 923 16.28 12.51 26.35
CA SER A 923 16.49 13.50 27.40
C SER A 923 17.93 13.46 27.88
N ILE A 924 18.53 14.63 28.11
CA ILE A 924 19.85 14.75 28.71
C ILE A 924 19.73 15.51 30.04
N SER A 925 20.43 15.02 31.05
CA SER A 925 20.36 15.56 32.40
C SER A 925 21.68 15.41 33.16
N ASP A 926 21.89 16.30 34.12
CA ASP A 926 22.89 16.15 35.18
C ASP A 926 22.16 15.83 36.50
N PRO A 927 22.62 14.84 37.29
CA PRO A 927 21.98 14.46 38.55
C PRO A 927 21.87 15.58 39.60
N ARG A 928 22.67 16.65 39.52
CA ARG A 928 22.59 17.82 40.42
C ARG A 928 21.74 18.96 39.83
N GLY A 929 21.05 18.74 38.70
CA GLY A 929 20.20 19.73 38.05
C GLY A 929 20.97 20.86 37.37
N ARG A 930 22.28 20.70 37.12
CA ARG A 930 23.07 21.67 36.35
C ARG A 930 22.68 21.62 34.87
N PHE A 931 22.97 22.70 34.15
CA PHE A 931 22.64 22.80 32.74
C PHE A 931 23.42 21.72 31.93
N PRO A 932 22.75 20.75 31.28
CA PRO A 932 23.42 19.60 30.66
C PRO A 932 23.81 19.83 29.19
N GLY A 933 23.63 21.05 28.68
CA GLY A 933 23.70 21.32 27.25
C GLY A 933 22.34 21.18 26.56
N TRP A 934 22.34 21.32 25.24
CA TRP A 934 21.13 21.30 24.41
C TRP A 934 21.10 20.05 23.53
N LEU A 935 19.96 19.37 23.49
CA LEU A 935 19.67 18.39 22.44
C LEU A 935 18.97 19.10 21.28
N HIS A 936 19.29 18.70 20.07
CA HIS A 936 18.61 19.16 18.88
C HIS A 936 18.42 18.08 17.84
N THR A 937 17.31 18.20 17.10
CA THR A 937 17.00 17.39 15.94
C THR A 937 17.28 18.20 14.67
N ARG A 938 17.74 17.53 13.62
CA ARG A 938 17.86 18.13 12.28
C ARG A 938 16.71 17.62 11.43
N VAL A 939 15.97 18.55 10.85
CA VAL A 939 14.93 18.25 9.87
C VAL A 939 15.26 19.09 8.63
N TYR A 940 15.62 18.41 7.54
CA TYR A 940 16.13 19.02 6.29
C TYR A 940 17.39 19.89 6.49
N GLY A 941 18.29 19.46 7.37
CA GLY A 941 19.55 20.19 7.66
C GLY A 941 19.40 21.40 8.59
N ALA A 942 18.17 21.83 8.93
CA ALA A 942 17.92 22.94 9.86
C ALA A 942 17.72 22.45 11.30
N LYS A 943 18.23 23.22 12.29
CA LYS A 943 18.04 22.97 13.73
C LYS A 943 16.58 23.26 14.12
N GLN A 944 15.83 22.25 14.56
CA GLN A 944 14.37 22.40 14.78
C GLN A 944 13.99 22.65 16.25
N GLN A 945 14.72 22.09 17.21
CA GLN A 945 14.46 22.20 18.66
C GLN A 945 15.78 22.35 19.43
N LEU A 946 15.84 23.22 20.44
CA LEU A 946 16.95 23.35 21.38
C LEU A 946 16.36 23.22 22.79
N LEU A 947 16.35 21.99 23.32
CA LEU A 947 15.79 21.67 24.64
C LEU A 947 16.64 20.60 25.33
N SER A 948 16.46 20.39 26.64
CA SER A 948 17.06 19.26 27.37
C SER A 948 16.32 17.94 27.11
N VAL A 949 15.11 18.00 26.52
CA VAL A 949 14.32 16.85 26.06
C VAL A 949 13.84 17.14 24.65
N VAL A 950 14.07 16.20 23.74
CA VAL A 950 13.60 16.28 22.35
C VAL A 950 12.83 15.01 22.01
N TYR A 951 11.79 15.18 21.18
CA TYR A 951 11.02 14.06 20.64
C TYR A 951 11.46 13.83 19.20
N VAL A 952 11.77 12.58 18.88
CA VAL A 952 12.29 12.16 17.59
C VAL A 952 11.40 11.08 17.05
N LYS A 953 10.94 11.27 15.82
CA LYS A 953 10.24 10.22 15.08
C LYS A 953 11.29 9.34 14.42
N LEU A 954 11.24 8.04 14.71
CA LEU A 954 12.13 7.06 14.12
C LEU A 954 11.84 6.94 12.62
N ASP A 955 12.90 6.84 11.82
CA ASP A 955 12.85 6.63 10.39
C ASP A 955 12.51 5.15 10.04
N ASN A 956 12.61 4.82 8.75
CA ASN A 956 12.24 3.50 8.25
C ASN A 956 13.16 2.37 8.74
N THR A 957 14.32 2.70 9.30
CA THR A 957 15.25 1.74 9.90
C THR A 957 15.04 1.61 11.42
N GLY A 958 13.99 2.25 11.95
CA GLY A 958 13.80 2.35 13.39
C GLY A 958 14.84 3.27 14.04
N ALA A 959 15.45 4.18 13.26
CA ALA A 959 16.53 5.04 13.71
C ALA A 959 16.11 6.51 13.89
N GLY A 960 16.68 7.21 14.86
CA GLY A 960 16.47 8.65 15.06
C GLY A 960 17.80 9.38 15.22
N GLN A 961 18.04 10.44 14.45
CA GLN A 961 19.27 11.24 14.54
C GLN A 961 19.09 12.44 15.49
N ILE A 962 19.99 12.54 16.46
CA ILE A 962 20.04 13.62 17.44
C ILE A 962 21.44 14.22 17.44
N ILE A 963 21.53 15.52 17.72
CA ILE A 963 22.80 16.18 17.99
C ILE A 963 22.74 16.77 19.37
N TRP A 964 23.83 16.60 20.11
CA TRP A 964 24.00 17.15 21.43
C TRP A 964 25.07 18.26 21.40
N VAL A 965 24.71 19.44 21.90
CA VAL A 965 25.58 20.60 22.10
C VAL A 965 25.94 20.65 23.58
N PRO A 966 27.23 20.48 23.96
CA PRO A 966 27.64 20.42 25.35
C PRO A 966 27.51 21.77 26.06
N PRO A 967 27.53 21.78 27.42
CA PRO A 967 27.61 23.02 28.18
C PRO A 967 28.92 23.79 27.89
N ASP A 968 28.88 25.10 28.13
CA ASP A 968 30.02 25.98 27.89
C ASP A 968 31.17 25.74 28.87
N GLN A 969 32.41 26.02 28.44
CA GLN A 969 33.63 25.88 29.24
C GLN A 969 33.56 26.65 30.56
N SER A 970 32.90 27.82 30.58
CA SER A 970 32.73 28.65 31.78
C SER A 970 31.82 27.99 32.83
N THR A 971 30.95 27.08 32.42
CA THR A 971 30.02 26.38 33.30
C THR A 971 30.64 25.11 33.89
N VAL A 972 31.45 24.40 33.09
CA VAL A 972 32.04 23.12 33.45
C VAL A 972 33.35 23.28 34.22
N ALA A 973 34.27 24.11 33.72
CA ALA A 973 35.63 24.23 34.25
C ALA A 973 35.65 24.86 35.65
N TYR A 974 36.66 24.48 36.44
CA TYR A 974 36.91 25.14 37.72
C TYR A 974 37.87 26.31 37.53
N SER A 975 37.54 27.45 38.12
CA SER A 975 38.40 28.62 38.23
C SER A 975 38.35 29.12 39.67
N GLY A 976 39.49 29.12 40.36
CA GLY A 976 39.56 29.55 41.74
C GLY A 976 40.91 29.31 42.38
N PRO A 977 41.07 29.64 43.67
CA PRO A 977 42.36 29.56 44.36
C PRO A 977 42.84 28.11 44.50
N ILE A 978 44.16 27.93 44.58
CA ILE A 978 44.76 26.61 44.89
C ILE A 978 44.13 26.03 46.17
N PRO A 979 43.59 24.79 46.13
CA PRO A 979 42.92 24.17 47.26
C PRO A 979 43.87 23.92 48.43
N ARG A 980 43.45 24.30 49.64
CA ARG A 980 44.25 24.07 50.86
C ARG A 980 44.48 22.57 51.08
N PRO A 981 45.72 22.15 51.42
CA PRO A 981 45.99 20.75 51.72
C PRO A 981 45.29 20.32 53.01
N SER A 982 44.66 19.15 52.98
CA SER A 982 44.19 18.46 54.19
C SER A 982 45.38 18.02 55.04
N LYS A 983 45.22 18.06 56.38
CA LYS A 983 46.21 17.48 57.30
C LYS A 983 46.15 15.95 57.17
N SER A 984 47.09 15.38 56.43
CA SER A 984 47.26 13.92 56.31
C SER A 984 48.23 13.38 57.36
N SER A 985 47.97 12.16 57.85
CA SER A 985 48.91 11.38 58.68
C SER A 985 49.99 10.66 57.85
N THR A 986 49.86 10.68 56.52
CA THR A 986 50.86 10.16 55.58
C THR A 986 51.75 11.28 55.04
N LYS A 987 52.98 10.94 54.61
CA LYS A 987 53.99 11.91 54.12
C LYS A 987 53.53 12.79 52.95
N ASP A 988 52.47 12.42 52.23
CA ASP A 988 51.94 13.17 51.09
C ASP A 988 50.66 13.93 51.48
N ARG A 989 50.65 15.26 51.31
CA ARG A 989 49.46 16.08 51.56
C ARG A 989 48.48 15.99 50.40
N ILE A 990 47.19 15.83 50.69
CA ILE A 990 46.13 15.75 49.67
C ILE A 990 45.30 17.03 49.69
N SER A 991 45.10 17.63 48.52
CA SER A 991 44.10 18.68 48.29
C SER A 991 42.93 18.12 47.48
N SER A 992 41.77 18.77 47.55
CA SER A 992 40.64 18.43 46.69
C SER A 992 39.88 19.67 46.23
N VAL A 993 39.29 19.58 45.04
CA VAL A 993 38.38 20.58 44.48
C VAL A 993 37.04 19.90 44.22
N GLU A 994 35.95 20.57 44.59
CA GLU A 994 34.60 20.17 44.23
C GLU A 994 34.21 20.81 42.90
N LEU A 995 33.78 19.97 41.96
CA LEU A 995 33.47 20.34 40.59
C LEU A 995 31.95 20.42 40.38
N ASN A 996 31.56 21.14 39.34
CA ASN A 996 30.15 21.37 39.01
C ASN A 996 29.47 20.12 38.43
N TYR A 997 30.21 19.32 37.67
CA TYR A 997 29.72 18.11 36.98
C TYR A 997 30.45 16.86 37.45
N ARG A 998 29.85 15.68 37.20
CA ARG A 998 30.48 14.39 37.47
C ARG A 998 31.67 14.23 36.54
N ILE A 999 32.80 13.75 37.06
CA ILE A 999 34.01 13.48 36.27
C ILE A 999 33.79 12.19 35.47
N SER A 1000 34.15 12.18 34.18
CA SER A 1000 34.15 10.95 33.38
C SER A 1000 35.12 9.93 33.95
N GLU A 1001 34.70 8.67 34.02
CA GLU A 1001 35.58 7.57 34.42
C GLU A 1001 36.59 7.25 33.32
N GLU A 1002 36.24 7.55 32.05
CA GLU A 1002 37.19 7.48 30.94
C GLU A 1002 38.36 8.43 31.16
N ALA A 1003 39.58 7.89 31.12
CA ALA A 1003 40.83 8.61 31.32
C ALA A 1003 40.89 9.50 32.59
N PHE A 1004 40.10 9.18 33.63
CA PHE A 1004 39.92 10.00 34.84
C PHE A 1004 39.45 11.45 34.56
N GLY A 1005 38.73 11.64 33.47
CA GLY A 1005 38.30 12.94 33.00
C GLY A 1005 39.44 13.83 32.51
N SER A 1006 40.59 13.27 32.13
CA SER A 1006 41.68 13.97 31.45
C SER A 1006 42.03 15.36 32.03
N PRO A 1007 42.28 15.48 33.35
CA PRO A 1007 42.38 16.77 34.00
C PRO A 1007 43.63 17.54 33.55
N ILE A 1008 43.43 18.79 33.15
CA ILE A 1008 44.50 19.74 32.81
C ILE A 1008 44.42 20.90 33.78
N ILE A 1009 45.54 21.19 34.44
CA ILE A 1009 45.66 22.28 35.40
C ILE A 1009 46.56 23.36 34.80
N ILE A 1010 46.03 24.58 34.72
CA ILE A 1010 46.78 25.79 34.35
C ILE A 1010 47.03 26.58 35.62
N GLY A 1011 48.30 26.86 35.90
CA GLY A 1011 48.74 27.66 37.05
C GLY A 1011 48.51 29.16 36.86
N PRO A 1012 48.78 29.97 37.91
CA PRO A 1012 48.53 31.42 37.93
C PRO A 1012 49.20 32.21 36.79
N ASN A 1013 50.30 31.69 36.22
CA ASN A 1013 51.06 32.34 35.15
C ASN A 1013 50.74 31.76 33.76
N GLY A 1014 49.63 31.02 33.60
CA GLY A 1014 49.27 30.36 32.33
C GLY A 1014 50.06 29.09 32.01
N GLN A 1015 50.96 28.65 32.91
CA GLN A 1015 51.75 27.43 32.74
C GLN A 1015 50.92 26.16 33.00
N ARG A 1016 51.06 25.13 32.15
CA ARG A 1016 50.43 23.82 32.39
C ARG A 1016 51.22 23.05 33.45
N LEU A 1017 50.55 22.66 34.54
CA LEU A 1017 51.17 21.88 35.61
C LEU A 1017 51.20 20.38 35.26
N LYS A 1018 52.25 19.69 35.69
CA LYS A 1018 52.38 18.24 35.49
C LYS A 1018 51.44 17.48 36.41
N THR A 1019 50.59 16.64 35.83
CA THR A 1019 49.59 15.83 36.55
C THR A 1019 50.00 14.37 36.73
N SER A 1020 51.16 13.95 36.20
CA SER A 1020 51.69 12.59 36.34
C SER A 1020 53.22 12.61 36.45
N SER A 1021 53.80 11.46 36.80
CA SER A 1021 55.25 11.27 36.83
C SER A 1021 55.81 10.92 35.44
N ASP A 1022 56.98 11.49 35.12
CA ASP A 1022 57.75 11.09 33.93
C ASP A 1022 58.45 9.74 34.13
N THR A 1023 58.57 9.27 35.37
CA THR A 1023 59.30 8.04 35.73
C THR A 1023 58.33 6.93 36.15
N PRO A 1024 58.33 5.76 35.49
CA PRO A 1024 57.47 4.66 35.89
C PRO A 1024 57.97 4.03 37.21
N VAL A 1025 57.03 3.67 38.08
CA VAL A 1025 57.27 2.86 39.27
C VAL A 1025 57.31 1.40 38.85
N ARG A 1026 58.35 0.69 39.26
CA ARG A 1026 58.51 -0.76 39.08
C ARG A 1026 58.57 -1.42 40.44
N ALA A 1027 57.57 -2.23 40.77
CA ALA A 1027 57.48 -2.88 42.08
C ALA A 1027 56.95 -4.31 41.96
N THR A 1028 57.32 -5.14 42.93
CA THR A 1028 56.75 -6.48 43.09
C THR A 1028 55.68 -6.43 44.18
N TYR A 1029 54.48 -6.85 43.84
CA TYR A 1029 53.33 -6.88 44.73
C TYR A 1029 53.00 -8.31 45.14
N ARG A 1030 52.45 -8.45 46.35
CA ARG A 1030 51.79 -9.67 46.83
C ARG A 1030 50.27 -9.42 46.77
N PRO A 1031 49.58 -9.98 45.77
CA PRO A 1031 48.13 -9.81 45.63
C PRO A 1031 47.36 -10.43 46.80
N THR A 1032 46.19 -9.88 47.11
CA THR A 1032 45.24 -10.48 48.05
C THR A 1032 44.24 -11.33 47.27
N PHE A 1033 44.15 -12.63 47.55
CA PHE A 1033 43.23 -13.54 46.86
C PHE A 1033 41.89 -13.64 47.59
N SER A 1034 40.78 -13.48 46.86
CA SER A 1034 39.41 -13.64 47.36
C SER A 1034 38.47 -14.01 46.22
N ARG A 1035 37.55 -14.96 46.44
CA ARG A 1035 36.48 -15.33 45.49
C ARG A 1035 36.94 -15.59 44.05
N GLY A 1036 38.10 -16.25 43.88
CA GLY A 1036 38.60 -16.61 42.55
C GLY A 1036 39.35 -15.50 41.82
N ILE A 1037 39.60 -14.35 42.45
CA ILE A 1037 40.39 -13.24 41.90
C ILE A 1037 41.49 -12.80 42.87
N SER A 1038 42.61 -12.33 42.34
CA SER A 1038 43.73 -11.74 43.06
C SER A 1038 43.77 -10.23 42.81
N THR A 1039 43.78 -9.43 43.87
CA THR A 1039 43.74 -7.96 43.80
C THR A 1039 45.05 -7.35 44.27
N ILE A 1040 45.60 -6.40 43.51
CA ILE A 1040 46.80 -5.61 43.86
C ILE A 1040 46.39 -4.16 44.07
N HIS A 1041 46.69 -3.58 45.23
CA HIS A 1041 46.51 -2.15 45.49
C HIS A 1041 47.79 -1.38 45.19
N LEU A 1042 47.71 -0.41 44.28
CA LEU A 1042 48.84 0.45 43.92
C LEU A 1042 49.01 1.58 44.95
N ARG A 1043 50.25 2.03 45.13
CA ARG A 1043 50.58 3.11 46.09
C ARG A 1043 50.05 4.48 45.62
N TYR A 1044 50.05 4.68 44.32
CA TYR A 1044 49.55 5.86 43.64
C TYR A 1044 48.65 5.41 42.50
N PRO A 1045 47.60 6.17 42.15
CA PRO A 1045 46.78 5.89 40.98
C PRO A 1045 47.65 5.82 39.73
N PRO A 1046 47.44 4.85 38.83
CA PRO A 1046 48.20 4.78 37.57
C PRO A 1046 47.61 5.72 36.52
N THR A 1047 48.47 6.26 35.65
CA THR A 1047 48.03 6.92 34.41
C THR A 1047 47.38 5.89 33.49
N PRO A 1048 46.23 6.19 32.85
CA PRO A 1048 45.56 5.28 31.90
C PRO A 1048 46.51 4.75 30.83
N GLY A 1049 46.47 3.43 30.58
CA GLY A 1049 47.29 2.74 29.59
C GLY A 1049 48.78 2.61 29.95
N SER A 1050 49.19 3.02 31.16
CA SER A 1050 50.60 2.95 31.59
C SER A 1050 50.97 1.66 32.32
N VAL A 1051 49.99 0.80 32.63
CA VAL A 1051 50.18 -0.37 33.49
C VAL A 1051 50.70 -1.56 32.67
N ARG A 1052 51.70 -2.26 33.20
CA ARG A 1052 52.15 -3.56 32.69
C ARG A 1052 52.28 -4.53 33.85
N VAL A 1053 51.73 -5.74 33.66
CA VAL A 1053 51.73 -6.78 34.70
C VAL A 1053 52.43 -8.02 34.19
N PHE A 1054 53.45 -8.46 34.93
CA PHE A 1054 54.10 -9.76 34.74
C PHE A 1054 53.71 -10.67 35.90
N ALA A 1055 52.94 -11.71 35.60
CA ALA A 1055 52.49 -12.72 36.55
C ALA A 1055 52.41 -14.08 35.86
N ARG A 1056 52.56 -15.17 36.62
CA ARG A 1056 52.54 -16.55 36.08
C ARG A 1056 53.54 -16.79 34.94
N GLY A 1057 54.72 -16.17 35.04
CA GLY A 1057 55.79 -16.34 34.06
C GLY A 1057 55.61 -15.62 32.71
N ARG A 1058 54.58 -14.77 32.56
CA ARG A 1058 54.33 -14.01 31.33
C ARG A 1058 53.85 -12.59 31.58
N TRP A 1059 53.96 -11.74 30.57
CA TRP A 1059 53.24 -10.46 30.51
C TRP A 1059 51.78 -10.74 30.20
N LEU A 1060 50.89 -10.11 30.95
CA LEU A 1060 49.45 -10.21 30.77
C LEU A 1060 48.95 -9.03 29.92
N GLN A 1061 47.80 -9.21 29.27
CA GLN A 1061 47.15 -8.18 28.46
C GLN A 1061 46.09 -7.44 29.27
N GLU A 1062 46.02 -6.11 29.16
CA GLU A 1062 44.97 -5.33 29.81
C GLU A 1062 43.63 -5.60 29.10
N THR A 1063 42.55 -5.80 29.88
CA THR A 1063 41.18 -5.93 29.36
C THR A 1063 40.29 -4.83 29.93
N LEU A 1064 39.24 -4.47 29.20
CA LEU A 1064 38.22 -3.49 29.62
C LEU A 1064 37.15 -4.12 30.54
N PHE A 1065 37.09 -5.45 30.62
CA PHE A 1065 36.11 -6.18 31.42
C PHE A 1065 36.66 -6.50 32.82
N ASP A 1066 35.85 -6.29 33.85
CA ASP A 1066 36.21 -6.51 35.27
C ASP A 1066 36.42 -7.98 35.65
N ASN A 1067 36.18 -8.91 34.72
CA ASN A 1067 36.41 -10.34 34.85
C ASN A 1067 37.49 -10.82 33.85
N PRO A 1068 38.78 -10.52 34.08
CA PRO A 1068 39.87 -10.86 33.18
C PRO A 1068 40.07 -12.37 33.06
N ASP A 1069 40.46 -12.87 31.89
CA ASP A 1069 40.91 -14.26 31.77
C ASP A 1069 42.29 -14.50 32.37
N SER A 1070 42.72 -15.77 32.41
CA SER A 1070 44.02 -16.15 32.99
C SER A 1070 45.24 -15.51 32.30
N THR A 1071 45.07 -15.01 31.08
CA THR A 1071 46.03 -14.29 30.22
C THR A 1071 45.94 -12.78 30.35
N GLN A 1072 44.93 -12.27 31.05
CA GLN A 1072 44.59 -10.86 31.09
C GLN A 1072 44.66 -10.30 32.50
N PHE A 1073 44.62 -8.97 32.60
CA PHE A 1073 44.44 -8.24 33.84
C PHE A 1073 43.47 -7.09 33.59
N PHE A 1074 42.70 -6.73 34.63
CA PHE A 1074 41.84 -5.54 34.61
C PHE A 1074 42.42 -4.50 35.56
N VAL A 1075 42.40 -3.23 35.16
CA VAL A 1075 42.81 -2.11 36.02
C VAL A 1075 41.58 -1.34 36.46
N ASP A 1076 41.26 -1.43 37.74
CA ASP A 1076 40.32 -0.52 38.39
C ASP A 1076 41.05 0.78 38.71
N TYR A 1077 41.08 1.64 37.69
CA TYR A 1077 41.69 2.95 37.72
C TYR A 1077 41.19 3.81 38.90
N PRO A 1078 39.86 3.99 39.13
CA PRO A 1078 39.34 4.75 40.27
C PRO A 1078 39.85 4.26 41.64
N ASN A 1079 39.85 2.94 41.87
CA ASN A 1079 40.27 2.40 43.15
C ASN A 1079 41.78 2.12 43.25
N SER A 1080 42.53 2.41 42.18
CA SER A 1080 43.97 2.11 42.06
C SER A 1080 44.28 0.63 42.28
N GLN A 1081 43.46 -0.26 41.71
CA GLN A 1081 43.58 -1.70 41.87
C GLN A 1081 43.84 -2.40 40.53
N ILE A 1082 44.54 -3.52 40.60
CA ILE A 1082 44.69 -4.47 39.48
C ILE A 1082 44.04 -5.78 39.88
N ILE A 1083 43.15 -6.28 39.05
CA ILE A 1083 42.44 -7.55 39.23
C ILE A 1083 43.04 -8.59 38.28
N LEU A 1084 43.32 -9.77 38.83
CA LEU A 1084 43.85 -10.93 38.12
C LEU A 1084 42.95 -12.13 38.42
N ARG A 1085 42.56 -12.91 37.42
CA ARG A 1085 41.76 -14.12 37.66
C ARG A 1085 42.60 -15.25 38.20
N GLY A 1086 42.10 -15.93 39.24
CA GLY A 1086 42.76 -17.02 39.96
C GLY A 1086 43.79 -16.54 40.99
N GLU A 1087 44.35 -17.49 41.75
CA GLU A 1087 45.36 -17.20 42.76
C GLU A 1087 46.70 -16.80 42.10
N VAL A 1088 47.29 -15.70 42.56
CA VAL A 1088 48.59 -15.18 42.11
C VAL A 1088 49.37 -14.77 43.36
N THR A 1089 50.47 -15.46 43.64
CA THR A 1089 51.28 -15.23 44.85
C THR A 1089 52.20 -14.01 44.73
N THR A 1090 52.68 -13.71 43.52
CA THR A 1090 53.52 -12.55 43.23
C THR A 1090 53.27 -12.02 41.83
N ALA A 1091 53.22 -10.70 41.68
CA ALA A 1091 53.13 -10.02 40.39
C ALA A 1091 54.13 -8.85 40.34
N LYS A 1092 54.87 -8.71 39.23
CA LYS A 1092 55.66 -7.51 38.97
C LYS A 1092 54.79 -6.53 38.20
N VAL A 1093 54.67 -5.30 38.71
CA VAL A 1093 53.86 -4.26 38.11
C VAL A 1093 54.74 -3.06 37.78
N GLU A 1094 54.62 -2.57 36.55
CA GLU A 1094 55.19 -1.31 36.08
C GLU A 1094 54.04 -0.35 35.75
N TYR A 1095 54.07 0.88 36.27
CA TYR A 1095 53.05 1.90 35.94
C TYR A 1095 53.59 3.32 36.14
N ARG A 1096 53.01 4.31 35.45
CA ARG A 1096 53.32 5.74 35.70
C ARG A 1096 52.33 6.30 36.73
N PRO A 1097 52.78 6.83 37.88
CA PRO A 1097 51.89 7.48 38.84
C PRO A 1097 51.19 8.71 38.26
N SER A 1098 49.89 8.81 38.51
CA SER A 1098 49.11 10.04 38.38
C SER A 1098 49.08 10.78 39.72
N TRP A 1099 49.29 12.09 39.67
CA TRP A 1099 49.19 12.99 40.82
C TRP A 1099 47.79 13.57 40.99
N VAL A 1100 46.90 13.29 40.05
CA VAL A 1100 45.49 13.70 40.05
C VAL A 1100 44.61 12.47 39.91
N PHE A 1101 43.54 12.38 40.69
CA PHE A 1101 42.60 11.26 40.61
C PHE A 1101 41.20 11.67 41.05
N MET A 1102 40.20 10.95 40.55
CA MET A 1102 38.81 11.12 40.98
C MET A 1102 38.61 10.46 42.35
N ASN A 1103 37.83 11.09 43.24
CA ASN A 1103 37.39 10.43 44.46
C ASN A 1103 36.35 9.34 44.14
N PRO A 1104 36.61 8.05 44.40
CA PRO A 1104 35.66 6.97 44.10
C PRO A 1104 34.34 7.09 44.86
N ALA A 1105 34.35 7.68 46.06
CA ALA A 1105 33.16 7.87 46.88
C ALA A 1105 32.36 9.12 46.51
N ASN A 1106 32.95 10.05 45.76
CA ASN A 1106 32.26 11.25 45.28
C ASN A 1106 32.83 11.67 43.92
N PRO A 1107 32.19 11.26 42.80
CA PRO A 1107 32.72 11.49 41.46
C PRO A 1107 32.60 12.95 40.99
N TYR A 1108 32.18 13.87 41.86
CA TYR A 1108 32.24 15.33 41.66
C TYR A 1108 33.49 15.96 42.30
N ARG A 1109 34.39 15.16 42.87
CA ARG A 1109 35.56 15.64 43.60
C ARG A 1109 36.84 15.14 42.96
N LEU A 1110 37.67 16.09 42.53
CA LEU A 1110 39.01 15.82 42.01
C LEU A 1110 40.03 15.97 43.15
N MET A 1111 40.92 14.99 43.29
CA MET A 1111 41.92 14.90 44.34
C MET A 1111 43.32 15.07 43.78
N PHE A 1112 44.19 15.74 44.55
CA PHE A 1112 45.54 16.13 44.13
C PHE A 1112 46.55 15.73 45.21
N PHE A 1113 47.69 15.18 44.80
CA PHE A 1113 48.87 15.13 45.65
C PHE A 1113 49.51 16.53 45.69
N HIS A 1114 49.15 17.32 46.70
CA HIS A 1114 49.40 18.76 46.76
C HIS A 1114 50.86 19.12 46.52
N ASP A 1115 51.77 18.42 47.21
CA ASP A 1115 53.21 18.68 47.15
C ASP A 1115 53.86 18.27 45.83
N LYS A 1116 53.17 17.45 45.01
CA LYS A 1116 53.65 17.01 43.69
C LYS A 1116 53.24 17.98 42.58
N ILE A 1117 52.16 18.73 42.77
CA ILE A 1117 51.57 19.60 41.74
C ILE A 1117 51.78 21.08 42.06
N PHE A 1118 51.60 21.49 43.31
CA PHE A 1118 51.50 22.90 43.71
C PHE A 1118 52.68 23.41 44.53
N SER A 1119 53.75 22.61 44.71
CA SER A 1119 54.90 23.00 45.52
C SER A 1119 55.44 24.37 45.09
N ASN A 1120 55.29 25.38 45.96
CA ASN A 1120 55.69 26.77 45.78
C ASN A 1120 54.84 27.63 44.83
N LEU A 1121 53.59 27.25 44.52
CA LEU A 1121 52.65 28.06 43.75
C LEU A 1121 51.60 28.73 44.64
N THR A 1122 51.29 29.99 44.37
CA THR A 1122 50.22 30.77 45.02
C THR A 1122 49.42 31.54 43.97
N GLY A 1123 48.09 31.54 44.06
CA GLY A 1123 47.19 32.23 43.13
C GLY A 1123 46.02 31.35 42.69
N ASP A 1124 45.29 31.81 41.67
CA ASP A 1124 44.19 31.06 41.07
C ASP A 1124 44.69 30.04 40.04
N ILE A 1125 43.97 28.93 39.94
CA ILE A 1125 44.20 27.87 38.98
C ILE A 1125 42.94 27.67 38.13
N HIS A 1126 43.15 27.23 36.89
CA HIS A 1126 42.09 26.77 36.02
C HIS A 1126 42.22 25.27 35.81
N ILE A 1127 41.13 24.54 36.02
CA ILE A 1127 41.08 23.10 35.84
C ILE A 1127 40.02 22.78 34.78
N GLY A 1128 40.48 22.23 33.66
CA GLY A 1128 39.61 21.57 32.69
C GLY A 1128 39.61 20.06 32.92
N TYR A 1129 38.47 19.42 32.75
CA TYR A 1129 38.25 17.97 32.92
C TYR A 1129 37.08 17.52 32.04
N ASP A 1130 36.97 16.24 31.69
CA ASP A 1130 35.84 15.67 30.94
C ASP A 1130 34.66 15.45 31.89
N ALA A 1131 33.51 16.05 31.57
CA ALA A 1131 32.29 15.95 32.37
C ALA A 1131 31.34 14.88 31.82
N LEU A 1132 30.76 14.06 32.70
CA LEU A 1132 29.83 12.98 32.37
C LEU A 1132 28.38 13.41 32.59
N LEU A 1133 27.55 13.19 31.58
CA LEU A 1133 26.12 13.50 31.59
C LEU A 1133 25.28 12.25 31.32
N THR A 1134 24.04 12.24 31.80
CA THR A 1134 23.11 11.12 31.64
C THR A 1134 22.18 11.36 30.46
N LEU A 1135 22.15 10.41 29.52
CA LEU A 1135 21.27 10.40 28.37
C LEU A 1135 20.24 9.30 28.52
N LYS A 1136 18.95 9.63 28.47
CA LYS A 1136 17.85 8.67 28.60
C LYS A 1136 17.02 8.67 27.33
N VAL A 1137 16.84 7.48 26.76
CA VAL A 1137 15.98 7.22 25.60
C VAL A 1137 14.77 6.43 26.06
N GLY A 1138 13.57 6.88 25.70
CA GLY A 1138 12.34 6.14 25.94
C GLY A 1138 11.47 6.04 24.70
N VAL A 1139 10.81 4.90 24.53
CA VAL A 1139 9.90 4.62 23.41
C VAL A 1139 8.50 4.44 23.97
N LEU A 1140 7.55 5.23 23.48
CA LEU A 1140 6.15 5.16 23.90
C LEU A 1140 5.39 4.16 23.04
N TYR A 1141 4.83 3.13 23.67
CA TYR A 1141 4.02 2.14 22.98
C TYR A 1141 2.54 2.62 22.94
N PRO A 1142 1.92 2.79 21.74
CA PRO A 1142 0.60 3.40 21.62
C PRO A 1142 -0.54 2.58 22.23
N THR A 1143 -0.33 1.29 22.49
CA THR A 1143 -1.42 0.35 22.80
C THR A 1143 -1.39 -0.26 24.21
N SER A 1144 -0.30 -0.16 24.97
CA SER A 1144 -0.21 -0.72 26.35
C SER A 1144 0.09 0.31 27.44
N SER A 1145 0.28 1.60 27.13
CA SER A 1145 0.75 2.62 28.09
C SER A 1145 2.09 2.31 28.80
N GLU A 1146 2.75 1.19 28.46
CA GLU A 1146 4.09 0.86 28.91
C GLU A 1146 5.14 1.56 28.02
N SER A 1147 6.25 1.98 28.62
CA SER A 1147 7.39 2.55 27.91
C SER A 1147 8.62 1.65 28.09
N LEU A 1148 9.34 1.38 27.00
CA LEU A 1148 10.68 0.82 27.08
C LEU A 1148 11.65 1.99 27.22
N GLU A 1149 12.44 2.00 28.29
CA GLU A 1149 13.41 3.06 28.57
C GLU A 1149 14.82 2.47 28.79
N LYS A 1150 15.84 3.15 28.27
CA LYS A 1150 17.24 2.80 28.45
C LYS A 1150 18.11 4.03 28.67
N THR A 1151 19.12 3.90 29.52
CA THR A 1151 20.05 4.97 29.87
C THR A 1151 21.43 4.73 29.26
N PHE A 1152 22.05 5.82 28.80
CA PHE A 1152 23.36 5.92 28.18
C PHE A 1152 24.11 7.14 28.75
N PHE A 1153 25.36 7.35 28.34
CA PHE A 1153 26.20 8.46 28.81
C PHE A 1153 26.68 9.35 27.66
N ALA A 1154 26.87 10.64 27.95
CA ALA A 1154 27.48 11.61 27.04
C ALA A 1154 28.65 12.32 27.74
N ILE A 1155 29.73 12.60 27.00
CA ILE A 1155 30.98 13.15 27.54
C ILE A 1155 31.27 14.54 26.99
N ALA A 1156 31.31 15.54 27.88
CA ALA A 1156 31.69 16.90 27.56
C ALA A 1156 33.21 17.05 27.77
N GLN A 1157 33.96 16.87 26.69
CA GLN A 1157 35.41 16.77 26.70
C GLN A 1157 36.09 18.10 27.07
N ASN A 1158 37.15 18.01 27.85
CA ASN A 1158 37.97 19.11 28.34
C ASN A 1158 38.47 20.02 27.21
N HIS A 1159 38.07 21.30 27.27
CA HIS A 1159 38.47 22.30 26.28
C HIS A 1159 39.99 22.60 26.24
N LEU A 1160 40.75 22.28 27.29
CA LEU A 1160 42.19 22.55 27.40
C LEU A 1160 43.09 21.51 26.71
N LEU A 1161 42.52 20.42 26.17
CA LEU A 1161 43.26 19.45 25.36
C LEU A 1161 43.69 20.11 24.02
N ARG A 1162 44.96 19.95 23.62
CA ARG A 1162 45.43 20.37 22.28
C ARG A 1162 45.07 19.27 21.27
N ASP A 1163 44.62 19.65 20.07
CA ASP A 1163 43.88 18.78 19.14
C ASP A 1163 44.57 17.45 18.75
N SER A 1164 43.69 16.45 18.56
CA SER A 1164 43.84 15.06 18.09
C SER A 1164 44.44 14.03 19.05
N VAL A 1165 43.59 13.50 19.93
CA VAL A 1165 43.62 12.07 20.29
C VAL A 1165 42.31 11.42 19.84
N ASN A 1166 41.97 11.58 18.56
CA ASN A 1166 41.08 10.64 17.87
C ASN A 1166 41.96 9.64 17.12
N SER A 1167 42.76 8.93 17.90
CA SER A 1167 43.28 7.60 17.58
C SER A 1167 43.85 7.02 18.88
N LEU A 1168 42.97 6.43 19.69
CA LEU A 1168 43.34 5.09 20.16
C LEU A 1168 43.49 4.27 18.87
N SER A 1169 44.71 4.23 18.33
CA SER A 1169 45.07 3.23 17.35
C SER A 1169 44.89 1.90 18.05
N TRP A 1170 43.82 1.19 17.68
CA TRP A 1170 43.73 -0.24 17.85
C TRP A 1170 44.77 -0.86 16.91
N GLU A 1171 46.04 -0.77 17.28
CA GLU A 1171 47.03 -1.73 16.80
C GLU A 1171 46.98 -2.90 17.78
N PHE A 1172 46.49 -4.04 17.28
CA PHE A 1172 46.57 -5.35 17.92
C PHE A 1172 48.03 -5.79 18.10
#